data_AF-A0A7X2PJE9-F1
#
_entry.id   AF-A0A7X2PJE9-F1
#
_cell.length_a   1.000
_cell.length_b   1.000
_cell.length_c   1.000
_cell.angle_alpha   90.00
_cell.angle_beta   90.00
_cell.angle_gamma   90.00
#
_symmetry.space_group_name_H-M   'P 1'
#
loop_
_entity.id
_entity.type
_entity.pdbx_description
1 polymer ?
#
loop_
_entity_poly.entity_id
_entity_poly.type
_entity_poly.pdbx_seq_one_letter_code
_entity_poly.pdbx_strand_id
1 'polypeptide(L)'
;MPANEAAAGTGIRQPYPGLRTFEPDEALKFHGRETHTAELLRRLSENRFIAVVGSSGTGKSSLVRAGLLPALYRGRLTGATSQWRICLMRPGDTPMKSLAESLAAVNVFSGDPDAVLREVASSSLGLVRAVRASRFAPGESLLLVVDQFEELFRFVSARKEEDGGAEARLFVDSLLEAADLSSAPVYVVLTMRSDFLGDCSRFPGLPEALNRSQYLIPRLTREQARDAIEKPLRLVEARMSARLVELLLNELGDDTAQLPVLQHALNRTFQEFEKKGAAGEIGVDDYAAAGELKGALNAHAESLLFPQPPPGHPAEPWTERVFRCLTAVESGRRVRRPTRLDRMSEIVGALDEESRKKVRQVVEKYSEAGHAMLVWSGRTLTPESVVDISHESLIEHWERLKGWVTAEADAASLYENAAQDAVRKRRGAAARWRSQKLSEALRFIEEGPWNEAWARRQPEFGAPFSEVRDFVEGEATAQDAEEEEKKARVTRDLDAERKAKEDAEARAAAEQRAKEAAEDLAKAERRTKRWVIVAGALGMSLLGFGLWNQYSKGAELETQKKLIAANDLAVILQQQVAASDALLRESAKKEQDLKERIANAVKPEEVKQLKLRLDELQRQKSQIQSQKTDAAGKLSAESGKGTRINPADGLTYVFIPPGAFTMGCSPGDEECSATEKPAHAEQIANGFWLGQTEVTQAAWKKVKGGNPSYFKGDQLPVEQVSWTQANDYCKTVGLRLPTEKEWEYAARAGTVGARYGTLDAVAWYFGTSGATTHPAGLKQANAFGLYDMLGNVWEWVDDVSGGGVLRGGSWVSVPRFIRVSYRFRAERTYRAVDTGLRCAGELR
;
A
#
# COMPACT_ATOMS: atom_id res chain seq x y z
N MET A 1 -32.75 -24.85 15.52
CA MET A 1 -33.87 -24.05 14.98
C MET A 1 -34.59 -23.41 16.17
N PRO A 2 -34.95 -22.10 16.20
CA PRO A 2 -34.93 -21.11 15.13
C PRO A 2 -33.98 -19.91 15.40
N ALA A 3 -33.38 -19.40 14.33
CA ALA A 3 -33.00 -18.00 14.20
C ALA A 3 -33.52 -17.60 12.82
N ASN A 4 -34.84 -17.39 12.71
CA ASN A 4 -35.44 -16.78 11.51
C ASN A 4 -36.89 -16.32 11.64
N GLU A 5 -37.42 -16.05 12.85
CA GLU A 5 -38.75 -15.43 12.92
C GLU A 5 -38.76 -13.98 12.42
N ALA A 6 -37.61 -13.31 12.37
CA ALA A 6 -37.49 -12.00 11.71
C ALA A 6 -37.35 -12.06 10.17
N ALA A 7 -37.06 -13.23 9.58
CA ALA A 7 -37.01 -13.40 8.11
C ALA A 7 -38.26 -14.08 7.52
N ALA A 8 -39.21 -14.47 8.37
CA ALA A 8 -40.48 -15.08 7.95
C ALA A 8 -41.33 -14.13 7.06
N GLY A 9 -41.00 -12.84 7.00
CA GLY A 9 -41.66 -11.86 6.13
C GLY A 9 -41.02 -11.65 4.75
N THR A 10 -39.82 -12.17 4.46
CA THR A 10 -39.05 -11.82 3.24
C THR A 10 -38.50 -13.00 2.43
N GLY A 11 -38.54 -14.23 2.96
CA GLY A 11 -37.82 -15.39 2.43
C GLY A 11 -38.14 -15.84 0.99
N ILE A 12 -39.31 -15.50 0.45
CA ILE A 12 -39.71 -15.88 -0.93
C ILE A 12 -39.11 -14.92 -1.98
N ARG A 13 -38.80 -13.67 -1.62
CA ARG A 13 -38.52 -12.63 -2.62
C ARG A 13 -37.14 -12.73 -3.28
N GLN A 14 -36.16 -13.31 -2.59
CA GLN A 14 -34.78 -13.40 -3.10
C GLN A 14 -34.45 -14.85 -3.55
N PRO A 15 -34.37 -15.12 -4.87
CA PRO A 15 -34.18 -16.46 -5.42
C PRO A 15 -32.77 -17.03 -5.22
N TYR A 16 -31.75 -16.18 -5.04
CA TYR A 16 -30.37 -16.61 -4.86
C TYR A 16 -29.84 -16.21 -3.48
N PRO A 17 -29.19 -17.10 -2.71
CA PRO A 17 -28.74 -16.79 -1.35
C PRO A 17 -27.54 -15.84 -1.28
N GLY A 18 -26.79 -15.65 -2.38
CA GLY A 18 -25.54 -14.89 -2.36
C GLY A 18 -24.36 -15.76 -1.90
N LEU A 19 -23.53 -15.23 -0.98
CA LEU A 19 -22.35 -15.95 -0.46
C LEU A 19 -22.67 -16.99 0.62
N ARG A 20 -23.85 -16.91 1.24
CA ARG A 20 -24.24 -17.89 2.26
C ARG A 20 -24.59 -19.23 1.64
N THR A 21 -24.55 -20.26 2.48
CA THR A 21 -25.02 -21.60 2.11
C THR A 21 -26.56 -21.59 2.00
N PHE A 22 -27.12 -22.37 1.06
CA PHE A 22 -28.55 -22.67 1.05
C PHE A 22 -28.98 -23.41 2.31
N GLU A 23 -30.10 -22.99 2.90
CA GLU A 23 -30.68 -23.62 4.08
C GLU A 23 -31.73 -24.69 3.73
N PRO A 24 -32.10 -25.60 4.66
CA PRO A 24 -33.02 -26.70 4.35
C PRO A 24 -34.41 -26.29 3.87
N ASP A 25 -34.93 -25.17 4.35
CA ASP A 25 -36.21 -24.57 3.93
C ASP A 25 -36.14 -23.94 2.53
N GLU A 26 -34.95 -23.78 1.97
CA GLU A 26 -34.70 -23.21 0.65
C GLU A 26 -34.50 -24.27 -0.44
N ALA A 27 -34.90 -25.52 -0.17
CA ALA A 27 -34.81 -26.63 -1.10
C ALA A 27 -35.44 -26.35 -2.47
N LEU A 28 -36.46 -25.48 -2.52
CA LEU A 28 -37.13 -25.08 -3.76
C LEU A 28 -36.30 -24.11 -4.62
N LYS A 29 -35.29 -23.45 -4.04
CA LYS A 29 -34.34 -22.57 -4.74
C LYS A 29 -33.10 -23.33 -5.21
N PHE A 30 -32.90 -24.57 -4.75
CA PHE A 30 -31.68 -25.34 -4.98
C PHE A 30 -31.83 -26.34 -6.13
N HIS A 31 -31.17 -26.07 -7.25
CA HIS A 31 -31.30 -26.84 -8.50
C HIS A 31 -29.97 -27.27 -9.11
N GLY A 32 -30.01 -28.24 -10.02
CA GLY A 32 -28.84 -28.78 -10.74
C GLY A 32 -28.07 -29.86 -9.98
N ARG A 33 -28.55 -30.25 -8.80
CA ARG A 33 -27.90 -31.22 -7.89
C ARG A 33 -28.81 -32.39 -7.51
N GLU A 34 -29.88 -32.62 -8.27
CA GLU A 34 -30.89 -33.64 -7.99
C GLU A 34 -30.30 -35.06 -8.06
N THR A 35 -29.50 -35.36 -9.09
CA THR A 35 -28.82 -36.66 -9.25
C THR A 35 -27.80 -36.92 -8.14
N HIS A 36 -27.09 -35.87 -7.73
CA HIS A 36 -26.10 -35.92 -6.65
C HIS A 36 -26.78 -36.20 -5.30
N THR A 37 -27.90 -35.54 -5.04
CA THR A 37 -28.72 -35.76 -3.84
C THR A 37 -29.21 -37.21 -3.77
N ALA A 38 -29.67 -37.77 -4.89
CA ALA A 38 -30.08 -39.18 -4.96
C ALA A 38 -28.92 -40.14 -4.64
N GLU A 39 -27.72 -39.85 -5.14
CA GLU A 39 -26.53 -40.67 -4.87
C GLU A 39 -26.06 -40.56 -3.40
N LEU A 40 -26.16 -39.38 -2.79
CA LEU A 40 -25.90 -39.22 -1.36
C LEU A 40 -26.85 -40.07 -0.51
N LEU A 41 -28.15 -40.07 -0.85
CA LEU A 41 -29.14 -40.91 -0.17
C LEU A 41 -28.79 -42.40 -0.30
N ARG A 42 -28.46 -42.86 -1.51
CA ARG A 42 -28.10 -44.26 -1.77
C ARG A 42 -26.90 -44.71 -0.94
N ARG A 43 -25.82 -43.92 -0.90
CA ARG A 43 -24.62 -44.25 -0.11
C ARG A 43 -24.90 -44.20 1.39
N LEU A 44 -25.72 -43.25 1.84
CA LEU A 44 -26.10 -43.11 3.24
C LEU A 44 -26.97 -44.28 3.71
N SER A 45 -27.88 -44.80 2.88
CA SER A 45 -28.67 -46.00 3.23
C SER A 45 -27.81 -47.26 3.31
N GLU A 46 -26.80 -47.39 2.45
CA GLU A 46 -25.91 -48.55 2.40
C GLU A 46 -24.92 -48.60 3.58
N ASN A 47 -24.40 -47.45 4.01
CA ASN A 47 -23.25 -47.41 4.92
C ASN A 47 -23.51 -46.73 6.27
N ARG A 48 -24.65 -46.05 6.46
CA ARG A 48 -24.96 -45.16 7.62
C ARG A 48 -23.96 -44.03 7.90
N PHE A 49 -22.84 -44.02 7.18
CA PHE A 49 -21.81 -43.01 7.17
C PHE A 49 -21.60 -42.54 5.74
N ILE A 50 -21.41 -41.24 5.56
CA ILE A 50 -20.95 -40.69 4.29
C ILE A 50 -20.08 -39.46 4.50
N ALA A 51 -18.96 -39.40 3.78
CA ALA A 51 -18.13 -38.20 3.71
C ALA A 51 -18.30 -37.50 2.36
N VAL A 52 -18.84 -36.29 2.39
CA VAL A 52 -19.05 -35.43 1.24
C VAL A 52 -17.81 -34.54 1.05
N VAL A 53 -17.00 -34.89 0.07
CA VAL A 53 -15.67 -34.30 -0.14
C VAL A 53 -15.64 -33.46 -1.40
N GLY A 54 -14.84 -32.39 -1.41
CA GLY A 54 -14.56 -31.62 -2.61
C GLY A 54 -13.81 -30.32 -2.32
N SER A 55 -13.29 -29.68 -3.36
CA SER A 55 -12.59 -28.40 -3.25
C SER A 55 -13.44 -27.31 -2.59
N SER A 56 -12.80 -26.22 -2.15
CA SER A 56 -13.52 -25.05 -1.64
C SER A 56 -14.51 -24.52 -2.70
N GLY A 57 -15.70 -24.06 -2.29
CA GLY A 57 -16.69 -23.48 -3.20
C GLY A 57 -17.55 -24.43 -4.03
N THR A 58 -17.35 -25.75 -3.97
CA THR A 58 -18.13 -26.72 -4.79
C THR A 58 -19.59 -26.90 -4.35
N GLY A 59 -20.00 -26.28 -3.23
CA GLY A 59 -21.37 -26.33 -2.71
C GLY A 59 -21.65 -27.50 -1.76
N LYS A 60 -20.65 -28.04 -1.06
CA LYS A 60 -20.77 -29.20 -0.15
C LYS A 60 -21.88 -29.01 0.90
N SER A 61 -21.79 -27.93 1.67
CA SER A 61 -22.74 -27.61 2.74
C SER A 61 -24.14 -27.37 2.17
N SER A 62 -24.27 -26.75 0.99
CA SER A 62 -25.57 -26.53 0.33
C SER A 62 -26.19 -27.84 -0.18
N LEU A 63 -25.37 -28.73 -0.75
CA LEU A 63 -25.81 -30.05 -1.20
C LEU A 63 -26.37 -30.87 -0.03
N VAL A 64 -25.71 -30.83 1.12
CA VAL A 64 -26.23 -31.49 2.32
C VAL A 64 -27.49 -30.80 2.83
N ARG A 65 -27.42 -29.48 3.11
CA ARG A 65 -28.50 -28.75 3.77
C ARG A 65 -29.77 -28.62 2.93
N ALA A 66 -29.66 -28.23 1.67
CA ALA A 66 -30.80 -27.96 0.79
C ALA A 66 -31.12 -29.14 -0.17
N GLY A 67 -30.17 -30.06 -0.38
CA GLY A 67 -30.37 -31.29 -1.15
C GLY A 67 -30.77 -32.47 -0.26
N LEU A 68 -29.83 -32.96 0.55
CA LEU A 68 -29.98 -34.19 1.33
C LEU A 68 -31.05 -34.09 2.42
N LEU A 69 -30.99 -33.09 3.31
CA LEU A 69 -31.94 -33.00 4.44
C LEU A 69 -33.41 -32.91 3.99
N PRO A 70 -33.78 -32.08 2.99
CA PRO A 70 -35.15 -31.97 2.52
C PRO A 70 -35.59 -33.23 1.75
N ALA A 71 -34.65 -34.00 1.20
CA ALA A 71 -34.96 -35.29 0.59
C ALA A 71 -35.23 -36.37 1.66
N LEU A 72 -34.52 -36.34 2.79
CA LEU A 72 -34.77 -37.21 3.95
C LEU A 72 -36.13 -36.93 4.58
N TYR A 73 -36.49 -35.65 4.79
CA TYR A 73 -37.83 -35.27 5.29
C TYR A 73 -38.97 -35.72 4.37
N ARG A 74 -38.70 -35.87 3.07
CA ARG A 74 -39.66 -36.40 2.08
C ARG A 74 -39.69 -37.93 2.01
N GLY A 75 -39.00 -38.63 2.92
CA GLY A 75 -39.02 -40.09 3.01
C GLY A 75 -38.30 -40.80 1.85
N ARG A 76 -37.34 -40.15 1.19
CA ARG A 76 -36.67 -40.70 0.00
C ARG A 76 -35.54 -41.71 0.30
N LEU A 77 -35.26 -41.99 1.58
CA LEU A 77 -34.25 -42.99 1.96
C LEU A 77 -34.88 -44.39 1.96
N THR A 78 -34.50 -45.23 1.01
CA THR A 78 -35.00 -46.60 0.89
C THR A 78 -34.44 -47.48 2.02
N GLY A 79 -35.29 -48.25 2.69
CA GLY A 79 -34.89 -49.17 3.77
C GLY A 79 -34.64 -48.53 5.13
N ALA A 80 -34.89 -47.23 5.29
CA ALA A 80 -34.69 -46.48 6.52
C ALA A 80 -35.98 -45.80 7.01
N THR A 81 -35.88 -45.20 8.19
CA THR A 81 -36.94 -44.47 8.89
C THR A 81 -37.44 -43.24 8.11
N SER A 82 -38.74 -42.94 8.20
CA SER A 82 -39.32 -41.71 7.66
C SER A 82 -39.25 -40.51 8.62
N GLN A 83 -38.91 -40.75 9.89
CA GLN A 83 -38.77 -39.72 10.93
C GLN A 83 -37.30 -39.50 11.30
N TRP A 84 -36.90 -38.22 11.37
CA TRP A 84 -35.51 -37.82 11.55
C TRP A 84 -35.38 -36.73 12.62
N ARG A 85 -34.54 -36.97 13.62
CA ARG A 85 -33.90 -35.89 14.40
C ARG A 85 -32.60 -35.54 13.72
N ILE A 86 -32.43 -34.27 13.34
CA ILE A 86 -31.25 -33.83 12.60
C ILE A 86 -30.43 -32.90 13.47
N CYS A 87 -29.22 -33.34 13.77
CA CYS A 87 -28.21 -32.62 14.52
C CYS A 87 -27.19 -32.04 13.54
N LEU A 88 -27.22 -30.73 13.32
CA LEU A 88 -26.27 -30.03 12.46
C LEU A 88 -25.25 -29.31 13.34
N MET A 89 -23.96 -29.56 13.10
CA MET A 89 -22.89 -28.95 13.88
C MET A 89 -21.65 -28.63 13.01
N ARG A 90 -20.77 -27.79 13.57
CA ARG A 90 -19.38 -27.62 13.15
C ARG A 90 -18.48 -27.97 14.34
N PRO A 91 -17.36 -28.68 14.15
CA PRO A 91 -16.48 -29.08 15.26
C PRO A 91 -15.92 -27.91 16.05
N GLY A 92 -15.50 -26.82 15.38
CA GLY A 92 -14.84 -25.69 16.05
C GLY A 92 -13.60 -26.09 16.85
N ASP A 93 -13.29 -25.29 17.87
CA ASP A 93 -12.20 -25.54 18.83
C ASP A 93 -12.60 -26.52 19.93
N THR A 94 -13.88 -26.67 20.26
CA THR A 94 -14.41 -27.59 21.29
C THR A 94 -15.39 -28.63 20.73
N PRO A 95 -14.93 -29.66 19.99
CA PRO A 95 -15.80 -30.59 19.24
C PRO A 95 -16.82 -31.33 20.11
N MET A 96 -16.45 -31.78 21.32
CA MET A 96 -17.40 -32.50 22.19
C MET A 96 -18.47 -31.58 22.78
N LYS A 97 -18.10 -30.33 23.12
CA LYS A 97 -19.06 -29.32 23.56
C LYS A 97 -20.04 -28.96 22.44
N SER A 98 -19.54 -28.74 21.23
CA SER A 98 -20.38 -28.44 20.07
C SER A 98 -21.30 -29.63 19.68
N LEU A 99 -20.83 -30.87 19.86
CA LEU A 99 -21.67 -32.06 19.75
C LEU A 99 -22.78 -32.07 20.82
N ALA A 100 -22.45 -31.80 22.08
CA ALA A 100 -23.41 -31.79 23.17
C ALA A 100 -24.48 -30.70 23.00
N GLU A 101 -24.08 -29.49 22.63
CA GLU A 101 -24.99 -28.37 22.36
C GLU A 101 -25.96 -28.67 21.22
N SER A 102 -25.46 -29.29 20.15
CA SER A 102 -26.28 -29.63 18.98
C SER A 102 -27.26 -30.77 19.26
N LEU A 103 -26.87 -31.76 20.05
CA LEU A 103 -27.74 -32.85 20.53
C LEU A 103 -28.80 -32.35 21.52
N ALA A 104 -28.42 -31.49 22.47
CA ALA A 104 -29.35 -30.89 23.42
C ALA A 104 -30.41 -30.03 22.72
N ALA A 105 -30.02 -29.30 21.67
CA ALA A 105 -30.92 -28.50 20.85
C ALA A 105 -32.03 -29.31 20.15
N VAL A 106 -31.86 -30.62 19.99
CA VAL A 106 -32.86 -31.55 19.44
C VAL A 106 -33.36 -32.56 20.48
N ASN A 107 -33.14 -32.28 21.77
CA ASN A 107 -33.55 -33.11 22.90
C ASN A 107 -33.11 -34.59 22.78
N VAL A 108 -31.86 -34.81 22.37
CA VAL A 108 -31.21 -36.12 22.53
C VAL A 108 -30.61 -36.17 23.93
N PHE A 109 -31.02 -37.17 24.71
CA PHE A 109 -30.70 -37.43 26.11
C PHE A 109 -31.25 -36.40 27.10
N SER A 110 -30.94 -35.11 26.90
CA SER A 110 -31.40 -34.00 27.73
C SER A 110 -31.47 -32.72 26.89
N GLY A 111 -32.30 -31.76 27.30
CA GLY A 111 -32.27 -30.40 26.77
C GLY A 111 -31.16 -29.52 27.36
N ASP A 112 -30.44 -30.04 28.38
CA ASP A 112 -29.29 -29.39 29.02
C ASP A 112 -27.97 -29.83 28.35
N PRO A 113 -27.26 -28.91 27.67
CA PRO A 113 -25.97 -29.21 27.03
C PRO A 113 -24.92 -29.80 27.98
N ASP A 114 -24.88 -29.39 29.25
CA ASP A 114 -23.86 -29.88 30.19
C ASP A 114 -24.12 -31.32 30.61
N ALA A 115 -25.39 -31.68 30.78
CA ALA A 115 -25.79 -33.07 31.01
C ALA A 115 -25.46 -33.96 29.80
N VAL A 116 -25.73 -33.48 28.59
CA VAL A 116 -25.38 -34.20 27.36
C VAL A 116 -23.86 -34.36 27.26
N LEU A 117 -23.09 -33.30 27.52
CA LEU A 117 -21.62 -33.32 27.46
C LEU A 117 -21.03 -34.38 28.39
N ARG A 118 -21.49 -34.46 29.64
CA ARG A 118 -21.05 -35.49 30.60
C ARG A 118 -21.30 -36.91 30.08
N GLU A 119 -22.43 -37.17 29.43
CA GLU A 119 -22.73 -38.48 28.87
C GLU A 119 -21.88 -38.77 27.63
N VAL A 120 -21.86 -37.86 26.65
CA VAL A 120 -21.17 -38.12 25.37
C VAL A 120 -19.65 -38.13 25.51
N ALA A 121 -19.07 -37.39 26.46
CA ALA A 121 -17.63 -37.35 26.70
C ALA A 121 -17.11 -38.48 27.61
N SER A 122 -17.99 -39.31 28.18
CA SER A 122 -17.58 -40.37 29.12
C SER A 122 -16.86 -41.55 28.47
N SER A 123 -17.07 -41.81 27.17
CA SER A 123 -16.37 -42.83 26.36
C SER A 123 -16.75 -42.70 24.88
N SER A 124 -16.07 -43.39 23.96
CA SER A 124 -16.48 -43.45 22.54
C SER A 124 -17.92 -43.96 22.33
N LEU A 125 -18.43 -44.81 23.22
CA LEU A 125 -19.83 -45.27 23.20
C LEU A 125 -20.83 -44.29 23.83
N GLY A 126 -20.39 -43.13 24.31
CA GLY A 126 -21.23 -42.15 25.02
C GLY A 126 -22.36 -41.63 24.14
N LEU A 127 -22.09 -41.31 22.87
CA LEU A 127 -23.12 -40.90 21.91
C LEU A 127 -24.20 -41.98 21.72
N VAL A 128 -23.78 -43.25 21.57
CA VAL A 128 -24.71 -44.38 21.42
C VAL A 128 -25.56 -44.57 22.67
N ARG A 129 -24.96 -44.44 23.87
CA ARG A 129 -25.70 -44.49 25.15
C ARG A 129 -26.70 -43.34 25.27
N ALA A 130 -26.30 -42.12 24.95
CA ALA A 130 -27.19 -40.95 24.95
C ALA A 130 -28.41 -41.16 24.02
N VAL A 131 -28.18 -41.69 22.81
CA VAL A 131 -29.25 -42.02 21.86
C VAL A 131 -30.17 -43.13 22.39
N ARG A 132 -29.62 -44.20 22.98
CA ARG A 132 -30.42 -45.30 23.56
C ARG A 132 -31.24 -44.87 24.78
N ALA A 133 -30.69 -43.99 25.61
CA ALA A 133 -31.37 -43.42 26.76
C ALA A 133 -32.45 -42.39 26.35
N SER A 134 -32.41 -41.90 25.11
CA SER A 134 -33.42 -41.01 24.56
C SER A 134 -34.68 -41.76 24.15
N ARG A 135 -35.84 -41.12 24.31
CA ARG A 135 -37.11 -41.64 23.81
C ARG A 135 -37.27 -41.32 22.32
N PHE A 136 -36.67 -42.14 21.45
CA PHE A 136 -36.96 -42.12 20.01
C PHE A 136 -38.30 -42.83 19.74
N ALA A 137 -39.11 -42.27 18.84
CA ALA A 137 -40.32 -42.95 18.38
C ALA A 137 -39.96 -44.20 17.55
N PRO A 138 -40.84 -45.22 17.47
CA PRO A 138 -40.61 -46.37 16.61
C PRO A 138 -40.39 -45.92 15.15
N GLY A 139 -39.23 -46.25 14.59
CA GLY A 139 -38.87 -45.82 13.25
C GLY A 139 -38.46 -44.34 13.16
N GLU A 140 -37.91 -43.76 14.23
CA GLU A 140 -37.19 -42.48 14.23
C GLU A 140 -35.67 -42.71 14.26
N SER A 141 -34.91 -41.99 13.44
CA SER A 141 -33.44 -42.03 13.41
C SER A 141 -32.82 -40.68 13.76
N LEU A 142 -31.57 -40.72 14.23
CA LEU A 142 -30.72 -39.54 14.39
C LEU A 142 -29.81 -39.40 13.17
N LEU A 143 -29.82 -38.22 12.54
CA LEU A 143 -28.80 -37.83 11.57
C LEU A 143 -27.88 -36.79 12.20
N LEU A 144 -26.59 -37.09 12.27
CA LEU A 144 -25.55 -36.17 12.69
C LEU A 144 -24.80 -35.64 11.46
N VAL A 145 -24.94 -34.35 11.19
CA VAL A 145 -24.26 -33.65 10.12
C VAL A 145 -23.12 -32.83 10.72
N VAL A 146 -21.89 -33.25 10.46
CA VAL A 146 -20.67 -32.54 10.86
C VAL A 146 -20.16 -31.80 9.63
N ASP A 147 -20.52 -30.52 9.55
CA ASP A 147 -20.14 -29.63 8.46
C ASP A 147 -18.74 -29.04 8.72
N GLN A 148 -17.94 -28.86 7.67
CA GLN A 148 -16.56 -28.36 7.77
C GLN A 148 -15.71 -29.17 8.76
N PHE A 149 -15.71 -30.49 8.60
CA PHE A 149 -14.95 -31.41 9.45
C PHE A 149 -13.46 -31.06 9.52
N GLU A 150 -12.91 -30.39 8.50
CA GLU A 150 -11.52 -29.94 8.51
C GLU A 150 -11.16 -28.94 9.62
N GLU A 151 -12.15 -28.29 10.24
CA GLU A 151 -11.92 -27.43 11.42
C GLU A 151 -11.21 -28.20 12.54
N LEU A 152 -11.52 -29.49 12.68
CA LEU A 152 -10.87 -30.37 13.66
C LEU A 152 -9.35 -30.35 13.48
N PHE A 153 -8.85 -30.43 12.25
CA PHE A 153 -7.40 -30.47 11.99
C PHE A 153 -6.72 -29.11 12.25
N ARG A 154 -7.41 -28.00 11.97
CA ARG A 154 -6.89 -26.64 12.24
C ARG A 154 -6.69 -26.41 13.73
N PHE A 155 -7.68 -26.74 14.55
CA PHE A 155 -7.63 -26.46 15.99
C PHE A 155 -6.84 -27.51 16.78
N VAL A 156 -6.63 -28.71 16.23
CA VAL A 156 -5.80 -29.74 16.88
C VAL A 156 -4.37 -29.27 17.14
N SER A 157 -3.79 -28.42 16.28
CA SER A 157 -2.44 -27.88 16.52
C SER A 157 -2.39 -26.97 17.75
N ALA A 158 -3.40 -26.11 17.94
CA ALA A 158 -3.51 -25.26 19.12
C ALA A 158 -3.81 -26.06 20.40
N ARG A 159 -4.62 -27.13 20.29
CA ARG A 159 -5.03 -27.97 21.43
C ARG A 159 -4.06 -29.07 21.81
N LYS A 160 -3.12 -29.42 20.94
CA LYS A 160 -2.11 -30.43 21.23
C LYS A 160 -1.32 -30.10 22.51
N GLU A 161 -1.17 -28.82 22.83
CA GLU A 161 -0.54 -28.33 24.05
C GLU A 161 -1.44 -28.50 25.30
N GLU A 162 -2.77 -28.46 25.15
CA GLU A 162 -3.73 -28.55 26.26
C GLU A 162 -4.13 -29.99 26.62
N ASP A 163 -4.48 -30.81 25.62
CA ASP A 163 -5.05 -32.16 25.86
C ASP A 163 -4.38 -33.28 25.05
N GLY A 164 -3.28 -32.98 24.35
CA GLY A 164 -2.58 -33.95 23.51
C GLY A 164 -3.38 -34.46 22.29
N GLY A 165 -4.50 -33.81 21.96
CA GLY A 165 -5.42 -34.22 20.90
C GLY A 165 -6.42 -35.32 21.32
N ALA A 166 -6.57 -35.57 22.63
CA ALA A 166 -7.44 -36.63 23.14
C ALA A 166 -8.92 -36.37 22.83
N GLU A 167 -9.40 -35.13 22.96
CA GLU A 167 -10.80 -34.81 22.70
C GLU A 167 -11.19 -35.01 21.22
N ALA A 168 -10.31 -34.60 20.30
CA ALA A 168 -10.53 -34.80 18.87
C ALA A 168 -10.64 -36.28 18.48
N ARG A 169 -9.81 -37.14 19.11
CA ARG A 169 -9.89 -38.59 18.91
C ARG A 169 -11.19 -39.16 19.44
N LEU A 170 -11.56 -38.81 20.67
CA LEU A 170 -12.82 -39.24 21.28
C LEU A 170 -14.03 -38.84 20.44
N PHE A 171 -14.02 -37.63 19.89
CA PHE A 171 -15.06 -37.16 18.98
C PHE A 171 -15.18 -38.06 17.74
N VAL A 172 -14.07 -38.29 17.02
CA VAL A 172 -14.08 -39.14 15.82
C VAL A 172 -14.48 -40.57 16.12
N ASP A 173 -13.93 -41.17 17.18
CA ASP A 173 -14.28 -42.53 17.62
C ASP A 173 -15.79 -42.63 17.91
N SER A 174 -16.36 -41.61 18.58
CA SER A 174 -17.80 -41.58 18.87
C SER A 174 -18.67 -41.54 17.62
N LEU A 175 -18.23 -40.82 16.57
CA LEU A 175 -18.94 -40.77 15.28
C LEU A 175 -18.91 -42.12 14.57
N LEU A 176 -17.74 -42.77 14.52
CA LEU A 176 -17.54 -44.04 13.84
C LEU A 176 -18.30 -45.17 14.54
N GLU A 177 -18.19 -45.27 15.86
CA GLU A 177 -18.92 -46.25 16.68
C GLU A 177 -20.45 -46.08 16.51
N ALA A 178 -20.94 -44.84 16.51
CA ALA A 178 -22.36 -44.58 16.31
C ALA A 178 -22.86 -44.98 14.92
N ALA A 179 -22.05 -44.81 13.87
CA ALA A 179 -22.41 -45.19 12.51
C ALA A 179 -22.34 -46.72 12.27
N ASP A 180 -21.40 -47.42 12.90
CA ASP A 180 -21.18 -48.86 12.69
C ASP A 180 -22.14 -49.73 13.52
N LEU A 181 -22.53 -49.28 14.71
CA LEU A 181 -23.38 -50.04 15.60
C LEU A 181 -24.86 -50.04 15.15
N SER A 182 -25.28 -51.14 14.53
CA SER A 182 -26.67 -51.37 14.10
C SER A 182 -27.73 -51.19 15.20
N SER A 183 -27.30 -51.39 16.45
CA SER A 183 -28.08 -51.26 17.69
C SER A 183 -28.61 -49.86 18.02
N ALA A 184 -28.16 -48.81 17.33
CA ALA A 184 -28.73 -47.48 17.41
C ALA A 184 -29.01 -46.94 15.99
N PRO A 185 -30.13 -46.24 15.76
CA PRO A 185 -30.48 -45.71 14.45
C PRO A 185 -29.77 -44.37 14.19
N VAL A 186 -28.42 -44.38 14.21
CA VAL A 186 -27.60 -43.18 13.99
C VAL A 186 -26.99 -43.21 12.59
N TYR A 187 -27.07 -42.07 11.92
CA TYR A 187 -26.48 -41.80 10.62
C TYR A 187 -25.53 -40.62 10.73
N VAL A 188 -24.39 -40.68 10.05
CA VAL A 188 -23.36 -39.63 10.11
C VAL A 188 -23.04 -39.13 8.71
N VAL A 189 -23.08 -37.82 8.53
CA VAL A 189 -22.68 -37.12 7.31
C VAL A 189 -21.55 -36.16 7.68
N LEU A 190 -20.38 -36.32 7.05
CA LEU A 190 -19.29 -35.36 7.16
C LEU A 190 -19.24 -34.52 5.88
N THR A 191 -18.92 -33.23 5.99
CA THR A 191 -18.44 -32.45 4.83
C THR A 191 -17.00 -32.04 5.07
N MET A 192 -16.14 -32.17 4.05
CA MET A 192 -14.75 -31.71 4.17
C MET A 192 -14.14 -31.26 2.85
N ARG A 193 -13.08 -30.45 2.94
CA ARG A 193 -12.21 -30.15 1.80
C ARG A 193 -11.35 -31.36 1.43
N SER A 194 -11.16 -31.60 0.14
CA SER A 194 -10.32 -32.70 -0.38
C SER A 194 -8.87 -32.63 0.07
N ASP A 195 -8.36 -31.43 0.33
CA ASP A 195 -6.97 -31.19 0.71
C ASP A 195 -6.63 -31.78 2.10
N PHE A 196 -7.65 -32.06 2.93
CA PHE A 196 -7.51 -32.60 4.29
C PHE A 196 -7.70 -34.12 4.36
N LEU A 197 -7.81 -34.81 3.22
CA LEU A 197 -7.90 -36.28 3.20
C LEU A 197 -6.65 -36.93 3.82
N GLY A 198 -5.47 -36.32 3.65
CA GLY A 198 -4.23 -36.81 4.26
C GLY A 198 -4.28 -36.77 5.79
N ASP A 199 -4.84 -35.71 6.38
CA ASP A 199 -4.95 -35.54 7.83
C ASP A 199 -5.86 -36.58 8.50
N CYS A 200 -6.81 -37.16 7.74
CA CYS A 200 -7.70 -38.20 8.23
C CYS A 200 -6.95 -39.47 8.68
N SER A 201 -5.74 -39.72 8.16
CA SER A 201 -4.88 -40.85 8.55
C SER A 201 -4.46 -40.83 10.02
N ARG A 202 -4.61 -39.69 10.70
CA ARG A 202 -4.28 -39.50 12.12
C ARG A 202 -5.30 -40.14 13.06
N PHE A 203 -6.48 -40.51 12.55
CA PHE A 203 -7.58 -41.08 13.31
C PHE A 203 -7.85 -42.52 12.87
N PRO A 204 -7.63 -43.52 13.74
CA PRO A 204 -7.92 -44.92 13.42
C PRO A 204 -9.38 -45.11 12.97
N GLY A 205 -9.61 -45.96 11.96
CA GLY A 205 -10.95 -46.29 11.47
C GLY A 205 -11.58 -45.24 10.52
N LEU A 206 -11.13 -43.98 10.57
CA LEU A 206 -11.65 -42.92 9.70
C LEU A 206 -11.25 -43.14 8.22
N PRO A 207 -9.99 -43.46 7.85
CA PRO A 207 -9.64 -43.78 6.47
C PRO A 207 -10.45 -44.94 5.89
N GLU A 208 -10.71 -45.98 6.68
CA GLU A 208 -11.51 -47.13 6.29
C GLU A 208 -12.96 -46.71 6.04
N ALA A 209 -13.55 -45.90 6.91
CA ALA A 209 -14.90 -45.36 6.73
C ALA A 209 -15.01 -44.46 5.48
N LEU A 210 -14.01 -43.61 5.23
CA LEU A 210 -13.92 -42.79 4.01
C LEU A 210 -13.84 -43.64 2.75
N ASN A 211 -13.01 -44.68 2.74
CA ASN A 211 -12.90 -45.59 1.59
C ASN A 211 -14.20 -46.34 1.31
N ARG A 212 -14.98 -46.69 2.35
CA ARG A 212 -16.29 -47.34 2.18
C ARG A 212 -17.33 -46.40 1.57
N SER A 213 -17.39 -45.15 2.02
CA SER A 213 -18.51 -44.25 1.71
C SER A 213 -18.11 -42.78 1.60
N GLN A 214 -17.14 -42.46 0.74
CA GLN A 214 -16.89 -41.07 0.32
C GLN A 214 -17.70 -40.72 -0.93
N TYR A 215 -18.15 -39.47 -1.03
CA TYR A 215 -18.70 -38.89 -2.24
C TYR A 215 -17.91 -37.64 -2.61
N LEU A 216 -17.06 -37.76 -3.62
CA LEU A 216 -16.36 -36.61 -4.20
C LEU A 216 -17.34 -35.86 -5.11
N ILE A 217 -17.70 -34.64 -4.73
CA ILE A 217 -18.66 -33.84 -5.49
C ILE A 217 -18.07 -33.49 -6.86
N PRO A 218 -18.70 -33.92 -7.96
CA PRO A 218 -18.28 -33.55 -9.30
C PRO A 218 -18.69 -32.10 -9.62
N ARG A 219 -18.12 -31.57 -10.70
CA ARG A 219 -18.51 -30.26 -11.24
C ARG A 219 -19.96 -30.30 -11.73
N LEU A 220 -20.62 -29.13 -11.71
CA LEU A 220 -21.89 -29.01 -12.40
C LEU A 220 -21.65 -29.13 -13.90
N THR A 221 -22.46 -29.93 -14.58
CA THR A 221 -22.54 -29.87 -16.04
C THR A 221 -23.15 -28.53 -16.48
N ARG A 222 -22.95 -28.13 -17.73
CA ARG A 222 -23.52 -26.88 -18.26
C ARG A 222 -25.05 -26.84 -18.12
N GLU A 223 -25.73 -27.96 -18.30
CA GLU A 223 -27.19 -28.07 -18.11
C GLU A 223 -27.59 -27.91 -16.63
N GLN A 224 -26.88 -28.56 -15.72
CA GLN A 224 -27.12 -28.39 -14.29
C GLN A 224 -26.83 -26.98 -13.78
N ALA A 225 -25.81 -26.32 -14.34
CA ALA A 225 -25.52 -24.91 -14.06
C ALA A 225 -26.63 -23.99 -14.60
N ARG A 226 -27.16 -24.27 -15.80
CA ARG A 226 -28.33 -23.56 -16.34
C ARG A 226 -29.53 -23.70 -15.42
N ASP A 227 -29.81 -24.93 -14.97
CA ASP A 227 -30.88 -25.21 -14.03
C ASP A 227 -30.73 -24.42 -12.72
N ALA A 228 -29.51 -24.34 -12.17
CA ALA A 228 -29.20 -23.58 -10.98
C ALA A 228 -29.37 -22.05 -11.17
N ILE A 229 -29.33 -21.56 -12.40
CA ILE A 229 -29.56 -20.14 -12.75
C ILE A 229 -31.05 -19.89 -13.01
N GLU A 230 -31.68 -20.64 -13.91
CA GLU A 230 -33.01 -20.29 -14.42
C GLU A 230 -34.16 -20.73 -13.49
N LYS A 231 -34.06 -21.92 -12.88
CA LYS A 231 -35.17 -22.51 -12.13
C LYS A 231 -35.53 -21.76 -10.84
N PRO A 232 -34.59 -21.21 -10.04
CA PRO A 232 -34.94 -20.46 -8.82
C PRO A 232 -35.86 -19.25 -9.09
N LEU A 233 -35.73 -18.62 -10.27
CA LEU A 233 -36.53 -17.44 -10.65
C LEU A 233 -38.02 -17.73 -10.79
N ARG A 234 -38.40 -18.99 -11.00
CA ARG A 234 -39.81 -19.40 -11.13
C ARG A 234 -40.61 -19.12 -9.85
N LEU A 235 -39.95 -19.12 -8.69
CA LEU A 235 -40.58 -18.85 -7.40
C LEU A 235 -41.00 -17.38 -7.24
N VAL A 236 -40.41 -16.49 -8.01
CA VAL A 236 -40.65 -15.03 -7.99
C VAL A 236 -41.22 -14.52 -9.31
N GLU A 237 -41.70 -15.44 -10.16
CA GLU A 237 -42.29 -15.17 -11.48
C GLU A 237 -41.40 -14.33 -12.42
N ALA A 238 -40.09 -14.29 -12.17
CA ALA A 238 -39.12 -13.59 -13.00
C ALA A 238 -38.53 -14.50 -14.08
N ARG A 239 -37.99 -13.90 -15.14
CA ARG A 239 -37.25 -14.61 -16.19
C ARG A 239 -35.95 -13.89 -16.48
N MET A 240 -34.94 -14.66 -16.87
CA MET A 240 -33.65 -14.14 -17.31
C MET A 240 -33.53 -14.26 -18.82
N SER A 241 -33.03 -13.22 -19.47
CA SER A 241 -32.82 -13.24 -20.92
C SER A 241 -31.85 -14.36 -21.30
N ALA A 242 -32.14 -15.08 -22.39
CA ALA A 242 -31.29 -16.19 -22.86
C ALA A 242 -29.84 -15.76 -23.12
N ARG A 243 -29.66 -14.51 -23.59
CA ARG A 243 -28.33 -13.91 -23.80
C ARG A 243 -27.53 -13.83 -22.50
N LEU A 244 -28.15 -13.41 -21.39
CA LEU A 244 -27.48 -13.32 -20.10
C LEU A 244 -27.14 -14.71 -19.56
N VAL A 245 -28.04 -15.69 -19.71
CA VAL A 245 -27.77 -17.07 -19.26
C VAL A 245 -26.56 -17.66 -20.00
N GLU A 246 -26.48 -17.52 -21.34
CA GLU A 246 -25.31 -17.98 -22.09
C GLU A 246 -24.02 -17.26 -21.69
N LEU A 247 -24.09 -15.95 -21.41
CA LEU A 247 -22.95 -15.18 -20.91
C LEU A 247 -22.45 -15.74 -19.58
N LEU A 248 -23.33 -15.93 -18.60
CA LEU A 248 -23.00 -16.49 -17.28
C LEU A 248 -22.41 -17.91 -17.38
N LEU A 249 -22.99 -18.76 -18.23
CA LEU A 249 -22.49 -20.13 -18.44
C LEU A 249 -21.11 -20.14 -19.11
N ASN A 250 -20.83 -19.19 -19.99
CA ASN A 250 -19.52 -19.05 -20.63
C ASN A 250 -18.47 -18.51 -19.66
N GLU A 251 -18.83 -17.53 -18.83
CA GLU A 251 -17.91 -16.96 -17.84
C GLU A 251 -17.58 -17.92 -16.70
N LEU A 252 -18.54 -18.72 -16.25
CA LEU A 252 -18.32 -19.77 -15.25
C LEU A 252 -17.27 -20.79 -15.74
N GLY A 253 -17.26 -21.05 -17.05
CA GLY A 253 -16.34 -21.98 -17.69
C GLY A 253 -16.30 -23.34 -17.00
N ASP A 254 -15.10 -23.89 -16.83
CA ASP A 254 -14.87 -25.17 -16.15
C ASP A 254 -14.50 -25.01 -14.66
N ASP A 255 -14.50 -23.79 -14.10
CA ASP A 255 -13.97 -23.52 -12.76
C ASP A 255 -15.04 -23.62 -11.66
N THR A 256 -15.01 -24.72 -10.89
CA THR A 256 -15.93 -24.93 -9.77
C THR A 256 -15.74 -23.98 -8.59
N ALA A 257 -14.61 -23.29 -8.46
CA ALA A 257 -14.38 -22.35 -7.37
C ALA A 257 -15.24 -21.07 -7.50
N GLN A 258 -15.90 -20.90 -8.64
CA GLN A 258 -16.71 -19.72 -8.97
C GLN A 258 -18.19 -19.85 -8.59
N LEU A 259 -18.68 -21.00 -8.10
CA LEU A 259 -20.09 -21.14 -7.75
C LEU A 259 -20.57 -20.14 -6.67
N PRO A 260 -19.81 -19.86 -5.60
CA PRO A 260 -20.21 -18.82 -4.62
C PRO A 260 -20.19 -17.42 -5.24
N VAL A 261 -19.26 -17.15 -6.16
CA VAL A 261 -19.18 -15.89 -6.90
C VAL A 261 -20.38 -15.74 -7.82
N LEU A 262 -20.78 -16.81 -8.52
CA LEU A 262 -21.97 -16.86 -9.36
C LEU A 262 -23.24 -16.61 -8.53
N GLN A 263 -23.42 -17.30 -7.40
CA GLN A 263 -24.58 -17.08 -6.53
C GLN A 263 -24.63 -15.64 -6.00
N HIS A 264 -23.48 -15.05 -5.71
CA HIS A 264 -23.39 -13.64 -5.33
C HIS A 264 -23.78 -12.71 -6.48
N ALA A 265 -23.20 -12.90 -7.67
CA ALA A 265 -23.50 -12.10 -8.84
C ALA A 265 -24.99 -12.17 -9.19
N LEU A 266 -25.57 -13.37 -9.21
CA LEU A 266 -27.00 -13.59 -9.45
C LEU A 266 -27.89 -12.88 -8.42
N ASN A 267 -27.56 -12.98 -7.14
CA ASN A 267 -28.26 -12.27 -6.06
C ASN A 267 -28.24 -10.76 -6.29
N ARG A 268 -27.07 -10.19 -6.65
CA ARG A 268 -26.91 -8.76 -6.92
C ARG A 268 -27.63 -8.32 -8.18
N THR A 269 -27.54 -9.09 -9.27
CA THR A 269 -28.26 -8.85 -10.53
C THR A 269 -29.76 -8.81 -10.29
N PHE A 270 -30.28 -9.74 -9.48
CA PHE A 270 -31.70 -9.73 -9.12
C PHE A 270 -32.09 -8.49 -8.31
N GLN A 271 -31.25 -8.04 -7.38
CA GLN A 271 -31.50 -6.79 -6.64
C GLN A 271 -31.51 -5.56 -7.56
N GLU A 272 -30.63 -5.48 -8.56
CA GLU A 272 -30.64 -4.38 -9.53
C GLU A 272 -31.89 -4.41 -10.42
N PHE A 273 -32.33 -5.60 -10.81
CA PHE A 273 -33.61 -5.79 -11.51
C PHE A 273 -34.80 -5.33 -10.66
N GLU A 274 -34.84 -5.69 -9.37
CA GLU A 274 -35.90 -5.24 -8.45
C GLU A 274 -35.90 -3.71 -8.28
N LYS A 275 -34.72 -3.08 -8.16
CA LYS A 275 -34.60 -1.61 -8.06
C LYS A 275 -35.14 -0.87 -9.28
N LYS A 276 -35.04 -1.47 -10.47
CA LYS A 276 -35.61 -0.93 -11.72
C LYS A 276 -37.12 -1.16 -11.84
N GLY A 277 -37.77 -1.70 -10.80
CA GLY A 277 -39.21 -1.95 -10.75
C GLY A 277 -39.62 -3.35 -11.18
N ALA A 278 -38.67 -4.28 -11.33
CA ALA A 278 -38.93 -5.68 -11.70
C ALA A 278 -39.76 -5.85 -12.99
N ALA A 279 -39.57 -4.97 -13.97
CA ALA A 279 -40.31 -4.98 -15.22
C ALA A 279 -39.52 -5.70 -16.32
N GLY A 280 -40.16 -6.66 -17.00
CA GLY A 280 -39.57 -7.40 -18.12
C GLY A 280 -38.68 -8.56 -17.68
N GLU A 281 -37.63 -8.83 -18.45
CA GLU A 281 -36.66 -9.90 -18.17
C GLU A 281 -35.39 -9.33 -17.52
N ILE A 282 -34.76 -10.11 -16.65
CA ILE A 282 -33.43 -9.84 -16.10
C ILE A 282 -32.43 -9.87 -17.25
N GLY A 283 -31.85 -8.70 -17.54
CA GLY A 283 -31.03 -8.45 -18.71
C GLY A 283 -29.55 -8.27 -18.41
N VAL A 284 -28.75 -8.20 -19.47
CA VAL A 284 -27.30 -7.91 -19.38
C VAL A 284 -27.03 -6.58 -18.67
N ASP A 285 -27.94 -5.60 -18.78
CA ASP A 285 -27.80 -4.30 -18.12
C ASP A 285 -27.97 -4.39 -16.59
N ASP A 286 -28.78 -5.33 -16.08
CA ASP A 286 -28.89 -5.59 -14.63
C ASP A 286 -27.63 -6.27 -14.11
N TYR A 287 -27.08 -7.18 -14.91
CA TYR A 287 -25.85 -7.90 -14.61
C TYR A 287 -24.62 -6.97 -14.61
N ALA A 288 -24.52 -6.08 -15.59
CA ALA A 288 -23.50 -5.04 -15.65
C ALA A 288 -23.61 -4.07 -14.47
N ALA A 289 -24.82 -3.62 -14.13
CA ALA A 289 -25.07 -2.76 -12.96
C ALA A 289 -24.69 -3.44 -11.63
N ALA A 290 -24.84 -4.77 -11.56
CA ALA A 290 -24.44 -5.57 -10.41
C ALA A 290 -22.91 -5.76 -10.29
N GLY A 291 -22.13 -5.38 -11.31
CA GLY A 291 -20.67 -5.50 -11.34
C GLY A 291 -20.14 -6.74 -12.05
N GLU A 292 -20.98 -7.47 -12.80
CA GLU A 292 -20.62 -8.71 -13.50
C GLU A 292 -20.03 -9.81 -12.58
N LEU A 293 -19.65 -10.97 -13.10
CA LEU A 293 -19.24 -12.11 -12.25
C LEU A 293 -17.97 -11.77 -11.46
N LYS A 294 -16.97 -11.17 -12.12
CA LYS A 294 -15.67 -10.87 -11.51
C LYS A 294 -15.71 -9.66 -10.57
N GLY A 295 -16.54 -8.66 -10.88
CA GLY A 295 -16.56 -7.39 -10.16
C GLY A 295 -17.64 -7.29 -9.09
N ALA A 296 -18.70 -8.11 -9.12
CA ALA A 296 -19.84 -7.99 -8.20
C ALA A 296 -19.43 -8.09 -6.72
N LEU A 297 -18.55 -9.04 -6.38
CA LEU A 297 -18.06 -9.18 -5.00
C LEU A 297 -17.25 -7.96 -4.55
N ASN A 298 -16.36 -7.47 -5.40
CA ASN A 298 -15.56 -6.28 -5.10
C ASN A 298 -16.45 -5.04 -4.92
N ALA A 299 -17.35 -4.80 -5.87
CA ALA A 299 -18.25 -3.65 -5.85
C ALA A 299 -19.16 -3.67 -4.61
N HIS A 300 -19.68 -4.83 -4.24
CA HIS A 300 -20.48 -4.97 -3.04
C HIS A 300 -19.66 -4.73 -1.78
N ALA A 301 -18.46 -5.31 -1.65
CA ALA A 301 -17.62 -5.11 -0.48
C ALA A 301 -17.20 -3.64 -0.31
N GLU A 302 -16.82 -2.95 -1.40
CA GLU A 302 -16.52 -1.52 -1.36
C GLU A 302 -17.76 -0.68 -1.00
N SER A 303 -18.96 -1.06 -1.47
CA SER A 303 -20.20 -0.35 -1.10
C SER A 303 -20.55 -0.49 0.39
N LEU A 304 -20.15 -1.57 1.05
CA LEU A 304 -20.30 -1.72 2.50
C LEU A 304 -19.27 -0.91 3.26
N LEU A 305 -18.06 -0.79 2.72
CA LEU A 305 -17.03 0.05 3.30
C LEU A 305 -17.38 1.54 3.19
N PHE A 306 -18.02 1.93 2.08
CA PHE A 306 -18.42 3.30 1.76
C PHE A 306 -19.87 3.34 1.27
N PRO A 307 -20.88 3.29 2.17
CA PRO A 307 -22.28 3.34 1.76
C PRO A 307 -22.62 4.71 1.13
N GLN A 308 -22.62 4.75 -0.22
CA GLN A 308 -22.67 5.96 -1.09
C GLN A 308 -21.47 6.91 -0.89
N PRO A 309 -20.98 7.60 -1.94
CA PRO A 309 -19.62 8.16 -1.91
C PRO A 309 -19.54 9.53 -1.22
N PRO A 310 -18.80 9.66 -0.11
CA PRO A 310 -18.03 10.87 0.18
C PRO A 310 -16.58 10.68 -0.28
N PRO A 311 -16.02 11.58 -1.10
CA PRO A 311 -14.58 11.62 -1.35
C PRO A 311 -13.86 12.09 -0.08
N GLY A 312 -12.86 11.34 0.38
CA GLY A 312 -11.88 11.82 1.36
C GLY A 312 -12.06 11.38 2.82
N HIS A 313 -12.98 10.46 3.12
CA HIS A 313 -13.00 9.80 4.43
C HIS A 313 -12.33 8.43 4.36
N PRO A 314 -11.26 8.17 5.13
CA PRO A 314 -10.69 6.84 5.20
C PRO A 314 -11.75 5.85 5.71
N ALA A 315 -11.70 4.61 5.22
CA ALA A 315 -12.49 3.52 5.75
C ALA A 315 -12.34 3.48 7.28
N GLU A 316 -13.43 3.18 8.00
CA GLU A 316 -13.36 3.03 9.44
C GLU A 316 -12.29 1.97 9.79
N PRO A 317 -11.24 2.30 10.57
CA PRO A 317 -10.05 1.47 10.71
C PRO A 317 -10.35 0.08 11.28
N TRP A 318 -11.48 -0.08 11.97
CA TRP A 318 -11.94 -1.36 12.51
C TRP A 318 -12.26 -2.40 11.44
N THR A 319 -12.79 -1.99 10.28
CA THR A 319 -13.09 -2.95 9.21
C THR A 319 -11.82 -3.59 8.68
N GLU A 320 -10.81 -2.78 8.33
CA GLU A 320 -9.51 -3.27 7.91
C GLU A 320 -8.90 -4.18 8.98
N ARG A 321 -8.87 -3.74 10.24
CA ARG A 321 -8.28 -4.52 11.34
C ARG A 321 -8.96 -5.87 11.53
N VAL A 322 -10.29 -5.94 11.46
CA VAL A 322 -11.06 -7.20 11.56
C VAL A 322 -10.71 -8.13 10.40
N PHE A 323 -10.71 -7.64 9.16
CA PHE A 323 -10.42 -8.48 8.00
C PHE A 323 -8.94 -8.93 7.94
N ARG A 324 -7.99 -8.09 8.37
CA ARG A 324 -6.58 -8.49 8.56
C ARG A 324 -6.44 -9.58 9.62
N CYS A 325 -7.18 -9.47 10.72
CA CYS A 325 -7.20 -10.50 11.77
C CYS A 325 -7.71 -11.85 11.23
N LEU A 326 -8.73 -11.81 10.37
CA LEU A 326 -9.37 -12.98 9.77
C LEU A 326 -8.66 -13.56 8.53
N THR A 327 -7.49 -13.05 8.17
CA THR A 327 -6.73 -13.52 7.01
C THR A 327 -5.26 -13.77 7.31
N ALA A 328 -4.62 -14.56 6.46
CA ALA A 328 -3.21 -14.88 6.56
C ALA A 328 -2.61 -15.23 5.19
N VAL A 329 -1.29 -15.26 5.13
CA VAL A 329 -0.56 -15.92 4.04
C VAL A 329 0.13 -17.15 4.60
N GLU A 330 -0.25 -18.33 4.12
CA GLU A 330 0.33 -19.62 4.51
C GLU A 330 0.90 -20.30 3.27
N SER A 331 2.18 -20.66 3.30
CA SER A 331 2.88 -21.26 2.14
C SER A 331 2.70 -20.47 0.83
N GLY A 332 2.69 -19.13 0.92
CA GLY A 332 2.51 -18.22 -0.22
C GLY A 332 1.06 -18.11 -0.74
N ARG A 333 0.09 -18.74 -0.08
CA ARG A 333 -1.34 -18.66 -0.43
C ARG A 333 -2.08 -17.81 0.58
N ARG A 334 -2.96 -16.93 0.11
CA ARG A 334 -3.89 -16.21 0.98
C ARG A 334 -4.93 -17.18 1.49
N VAL A 335 -5.13 -17.21 2.81
CA VAL A 335 -6.06 -18.13 3.46
C VAL A 335 -6.89 -17.39 4.50
N ARG A 336 -8.01 -17.99 4.86
CA ARG A 336 -8.88 -17.55 5.96
C ARG A 336 -8.29 -17.98 7.30
N ARG A 337 -8.45 -17.13 8.31
CA ARG A 337 -8.04 -17.36 9.70
C ARG A 337 -9.22 -17.12 10.65
N PRO A 338 -10.09 -18.13 10.86
CA PRO A 338 -11.19 -18.04 11.81
C PRO A 338 -10.68 -17.65 13.21
N THR A 339 -11.34 -16.70 13.87
CA THR A 339 -10.88 -16.15 15.16
C THR A 339 -12.06 -15.89 16.10
N ARG A 340 -11.94 -16.27 17.38
CA ARG A 340 -12.95 -15.96 18.41
C ARG A 340 -13.09 -14.46 18.62
N LEU A 341 -14.30 -13.97 18.87
CA LEU A 341 -14.60 -12.53 18.97
C LEU A 341 -13.85 -11.84 20.12
N ASP A 342 -13.71 -12.51 21.27
CA ASP A 342 -12.93 -12.03 22.41
C ASP A 342 -11.44 -11.84 22.03
N ARG A 343 -10.82 -12.87 21.45
CA ARG A 343 -9.43 -12.84 20.99
C ARG A 343 -9.24 -11.83 19.86
N MET A 344 -10.17 -11.77 18.91
CA MET A 344 -10.16 -10.80 17.83
C MET A 344 -10.10 -9.39 18.38
N SER A 345 -10.94 -9.07 19.37
CA SER A 345 -10.96 -7.75 20.02
C SER A 345 -9.60 -7.41 20.63
N GLU A 346 -8.95 -8.36 21.31
CA GLU A 346 -7.58 -8.17 21.82
C GLU A 346 -6.57 -7.95 20.68
N ILE A 347 -6.61 -8.76 19.62
CA ILE A 347 -5.67 -8.72 18.49
C ILE A 347 -5.75 -7.38 17.74
N VAL A 348 -6.96 -6.86 17.52
CA VAL A 348 -7.17 -5.59 16.81
C VAL A 348 -6.97 -4.35 17.69
N GLY A 349 -6.62 -4.54 18.97
CA GLY A 349 -6.41 -3.47 19.94
C GLY A 349 -7.70 -2.82 20.47
N ALA A 350 -8.84 -3.53 20.43
CA ALA A 350 -10.10 -3.09 21.01
C ALA A 350 -10.18 -3.44 22.50
N LEU A 351 -9.50 -2.65 23.33
CA LEU A 351 -9.32 -2.93 24.77
C LEU A 351 -10.46 -2.39 25.64
N ASP A 352 -11.08 -1.29 25.24
CA ASP A 352 -12.20 -0.64 25.93
C ASP A 352 -13.57 -1.09 25.35
N GLU A 353 -14.65 -0.82 26.09
CA GLU A 353 -16.00 -1.24 25.71
C GLU A 353 -16.49 -0.58 24.41
N GLU A 354 -16.11 0.67 24.14
CA GLU A 354 -16.54 1.39 22.95
C GLU A 354 -15.89 0.81 21.68
N SER A 355 -14.59 0.53 21.72
CA SER A 355 -13.88 -0.13 20.62
C SER A 355 -14.35 -1.56 20.39
N ARG A 356 -14.63 -2.33 21.44
CA ARG A 356 -15.25 -3.67 21.32
C ARG A 356 -16.61 -3.64 20.65
N LYS A 357 -17.42 -2.62 20.98
CA LYS A 357 -18.71 -2.41 20.31
C LYS A 357 -18.55 -2.14 18.82
N LYS A 358 -17.52 -1.37 18.41
CA LYS A 358 -17.22 -1.12 16.98
C LYS A 358 -16.80 -2.41 16.25
N VAL A 359 -15.95 -3.23 16.86
CA VAL A 359 -15.59 -4.56 16.31
C VAL A 359 -16.83 -5.43 16.11
N ARG A 360 -17.70 -5.51 17.12
CA ARG A 360 -18.97 -6.23 17.03
C ARG A 360 -19.86 -5.70 15.91
N GLN A 361 -19.99 -4.37 15.77
CA GLN A 361 -20.78 -3.75 14.70
C GLN A 361 -20.25 -4.09 13.31
N VAL A 362 -18.92 -4.14 13.12
CA VAL A 362 -18.33 -4.61 11.86
C VAL A 362 -18.73 -6.05 11.59
N VAL A 363 -18.58 -6.95 12.58
CA VAL A 363 -18.94 -8.37 12.41
C VAL A 363 -20.42 -8.52 12.06
N GLU A 364 -21.32 -7.85 12.80
CA GLU A 364 -22.76 -7.89 12.58
C GLU A 364 -23.12 -7.37 11.18
N LYS A 365 -22.61 -6.19 10.80
CA LYS A 365 -22.83 -5.56 9.49
C LYS A 365 -22.43 -6.49 8.34
N TYR A 366 -21.22 -7.04 8.36
CA TYR A 366 -20.74 -7.89 7.25
C TYR A 366 -21.34 -9.30 7.27
N SER A 367 -22.03 -9.68 8.35
CA SER A 367 -22.71 -10.97 8.47
C SER A 367 -24.21 -10.91 8.18
N GLU A 368 -24.79 -9.72 7.97
CA GLU A 368 -26.22 -9.60 7.63
C GLU A 368 -26.56 -10.47 6.41
N ALA A 369 -27.76 -11.04 6.39
CA ALA A 369 -28.18 -12.03 5.40
C ALA A 369 -28.07 -11.54 3.95
N GLY A 370 -28.15 -10.21 3.71
CA GLY A 370 -27.97 -9.60 2.39
C GLY A 370 -26.51 -9.53 1.91
N HIS A 371 -25.55 -9.62 2.83
CA HIS A 371 -24.12 -9.48 2.55
C HIS A 371 -23.40 -10.83 2.68
N ALA A 372 -23.61 -11.50 3.83
CA ALA A 372 -23.05 -12.79 4.20
C ALA A 372 -21.55 -12.91 3.86
N MET A 373 -20.76 -11.87 4.12
CA MET A 373 -19.32 -11.86 3.90
C MET A 373 -18.55 -12.41 5.09
N LEU A 374 -19.11 -12.23 6.29
CA LEU A 374 -18.67 -12.87 7.53
C LEU A 374 -19.74 -13.85 8.03
N VAL A 375 -19.29 -14.84 8.79
CA VAL A 375 -20.13 -15.80 9.53
C VAL A 375 -19.55 -16.01 10.93
N TRP A 376 -20.38 -16.49 11.85
CA TRP A 376 -19.91 -16.88 13.18
C TRP A 376 -20.50 -18.22 13.65
N SER A 377 -19.86 -18.81 14.67
CA SER A 377 -20.35 -20.01 15.34
C SER A 377 -21.37 -19.70 16.46
N GLY A 378 -22.37 -20.57 16.60
CA GLY A 378 -23.44 -20.40 17.59
C GLY A 378 -24.64 -19.61 17.06
N ARG A 379 -25.67 -19.46 17.90
CA ARG A 379 -26.93 -18.78 17.53
C ARG A 379 -26.88 -17.27 17.72
N THR A 380 -26.17 -16.84 18.76
CA THR A 380 -25.99 -15.44 19.12
C THR A 380 -24.50 -15.12 19.09
N LEU A 381 -24.14 -13.90 18.71
CA LEU A 381 -22.76 -13.46 18.70
C LEU A 381 -22.28 -13.19 20.13
N THR A 382 -21.60 -14.17 20.73
CA THR A 382 -21.01 -14.06 22.07
C THR A 382 -19.49 -13.82 21.98
N PRO A 383 -18.82 -13.45 23.08
CA PRO A 383 -17.35 -13.34 23.08
C PRO A 383 -16.64 -14.62 22.61
N GLU A 384 -17.23 -15.79 22.86
CA GLU A 384 -16.70 -17.10 22.49
C GLU A 384 -17.00 -17.50 21.04
N SER A 385 -17.86 -16.77 20.34
CA SER A 385 -18.20 -17.06 18.95
C SER A 385 -16.96 -16.93 18.06
N VAL A 386 -16.70 -17.97 17.26
CA VAL A 386 -15.65 -17.98 16.24
C VAL A 386 -16.19 -17.28 15.01
N VAL A 387 -15.56 -16.16 14.63
CA VAL A 387 -15.89 -15.38 13.43
C VAL A 387 -14.97 -15.81 12.29
N ASP A 388 -15.51 -15.92 11.07
CA ASP A 388 -14.77 -16.31 9.86
C ASP A 388 -15.32 -15.57 8.63
N ILE A 389 -14.51 -15.53 7.57
CA ILE A 389 -14.95 -15.11 6.24
C ILE A 389 -15.76 -16.25 5.61
N SER A 390 -16.96 -15.94 5.11
CA SER A 390 -17.89 -16.94 4.56
C SER A 390 -17.29 -17.79 3.45
N HIS A 391 -16.49 -17.17 2.57
CA HIS A 391 -15.84 -17.87 1.47
C HIS A 391 -14.51 -17.25 1.05
N GLU A 392 -13.55 -18.09 0.68
CA GLU A 392 -12.20 -17.69 0.21
C GLU A 392 -12.26 -16.85 -1.08
N SER A 393 -13.35 -16.96 -1.84
CA SER A 393 -13.61 -16.10 -3.01
C SER A 393 -13.67 -14.62 -2.65
N LEU A 394 -14.04 -14.25 -1.42
CA LEU A 394 -14.01 -12.86 -0.97
C LEU A 394 -12.57 -12.33 -0.96
N ILE A 395 -11.61 -13.12 -0.48
CA ILE A 395 -10.19 -12.78 -0.46
C ILE A 395 -9.65 -12.63 -1.90
N GLU A 396 -10.08 -13.51 -2.80
CA GLU A 396 -9.60 -13.54 -4.19
C GLU A 396 -10.24 -12.48 -5.10
N HIS A 397 -11.39 -11.91 -4.74
CA HIS A 397 -12.11 -10.96 -5.61
C HIS A 397 -12.21 -9.55 -5.01
N TRP A 398 -11.98 -9.36 -3.72
CA TRP A 398 -11.96 -8.03 -3.12
C TRP A 398 -10.54 -7.44 -3.16
N GLU A 399 -10.30 -6.46 -4.05
CA GLU A 399 -8.97 -5.91 -4.31
C GLU A 399 -8.33 -5.28 -3.07
N ARG A 400 -9.12 -4.56 -2.27
CA ARG A 400 -8.62 -3.97 -1.02
C ARG A 400 -8.24 -5.01 0.02
N LEU A 401 -9.03 -6.09 0.15
CA LEU A 401 -8.73 -7.19 1.05
C LEU A 401 -7.42 -7.90 0.66
N LYS A 402 -7.13 -8.05 -0.64
CA LYS A 402 -5.81 -8.55 -1.09
C LYS A 402 -4.67 -7.68 -0.57
N GLY A 403 -4.81 -6.37 -0.69
CA GLY A 403 -3.85 -5.41 -0.14
C GLY A 403 -3.69 -5.54 1.38
N TRP A 404 -4.81 -5.69 2.10
CA TRP A 404 -4.81 -5.91 3.55
C TRP A 404 -4.13 -7.22 3.97
N VAL A 405 -4.35 -8.31 3.23
CA VAL A 405 -3.70 -9.61 3.50
C VAL A 405 -2.18 -9.49 3.30
N THR A 406 -1.73 -8.79 2.25
CA THR A 406 -0.30 -8.50 2.03
C THR A 406 0.26 -7.63 3.14
N ALA A 407 -0.43 -6.56 3.54
CA ALA A 407 0.00 -5.70 4.64
C ALA A 407 0.09 -6.43 5.98
N GLU A 408 -0.76 -7.43 6.22
CA GLU A 408 -0.67 -8.31 7.38
C GLU A 408 0.54 -9.25 7.32
N ALA A 409 0.83 -9.82 6.15
CA ALA A 409 2.02 -10.64 5.94
C ALA A 409 3.33 -9.83 6.07
N ASP A 410 3.35 -8.59 5.58
CA ASP A 410 4.49 -7.68 5.72
C ASP A 410 4.72 -7.30 7.19
N ALA A 411 3.63 -7.04 7.94
CA ALA A 411 3.71 -6.77 9.38
C ALA A 411 4.21 -7.99 10.17
N ALA A 412 3.79 -9.21 9.80
CA ALA A 412 4.31 -10.46 10.36
C ALA A 412 5.80 -10.67 10.07
N SER A 413 6.21 -10.43 8.83
CA SER A 413 7.60 -10.58 8.39
C SER A 413 8.52 -9.57 9.09
N LEU A 414 8.08 -8.31 9.24
CA LEU A 414 8.85 -7.30 9.97
C LEU A 414 8.95 -7.67 11.46
N TYR A 415 7.87 -8.21 12.05
CA TYR A 415 7.87 -8.63 13.44
C TYR A 415 8.80 -9.81 13.70
N GLU A 416 8.81 -10.80 12.80
CA GLU A 416 9.73 -11.94 12.87
C GLU A 416 11.19 -11.45 12.90
N ASN A 417 11.55 -10.52 12.02
CA ASN A 417 12.89 -9.93 12.01
C ASN A 417 13.20 -9.24 13.36
N ALA A 418 12.25 -8.47 13.90
CA ALA A 418 12.43 -7.76 15.17
C ALA A 418 12.58 -8.74 16.35
N ALA A 419 11.79 -9.83 16.36
CA ALA A 419 11.87 -10.89 17.37
C ALA A 419 13.21 -11.61 17.32
N GLN A 420 13.67 -12.03 16.15
CA GLN A 420 14.97 -12.69 15.97
C GLN A 420 16.13 -11.78 16.42
N ASP A 421 16.07 -10.49 16.10
CA ASP A 421 17.11 -9.54 16.48
C ASP A 421 17.07 -9.17 17.97
N ALA A 422 15.88 -9.12 18.59
CA ALA A 422 15.75 -9.01 20.04
C ALA A 422 16.40 -10.22 20.74
N VAL A 423 16.16 -11.45 20.25
CA VAL A 423 16.83 -12.66 20.75
C VAL A 423 18.35 -12.58 20.58
N ARG A 424 18.86 -12.06 19.47
CA ARG A 424 20.30 -11.88 19.22
C ARG A 424 20.91 -10.86 20.19
N LYS A 425 20.24 -9.74 20.42
CA LYS A 425 20.68 -8.70 21.38
C LYS A 425 20.76 -9.25 22.80
N ARG A 426 19.78 -10.04 23.22
CA ARG A 426 19.81 -10.79 24.50
C ARG A 426 21.02 -11.72 24.62
N ARG A 427 21.49 -12.31 23.51
CA ARG A 427 22.69 -13.15 23.46
C ARG A 427 24.00 -12.36 23.35
N GLY A 428 23.96 -11.03 23.47
CA GLY A 428 25.14 -10.15 23.42
C GLY A 428 25.66 -9.87 22.00
N ALA A 429 24.90 -10.24 20.96
CA ALA A 429 25.25 -9.88 19.58
C ALA A 429 24.71 -8.48 19.25
N ALA A 430 25.45 -7.71 18.45
CA ALA A 430 25.00 -6.41 17.98
C ALA A 430 23.88 -6.60 16.94
N ALA A 431 22.65 -6.24 17.31
CA ALA A 431 21.56 -6.01 16.37
C ALA A 431 21.25 -4.51 16.41
N ARG A 432 21.27 -3.85 15.25
CA ARG A 432 21.03 -2.41 15.16
C ARG A 432 20.00 -2.11 14.09
N TRP A 433 18.83 -1.63 14.51
CA TRP A 433 17.78 -1.21 13.59
C TRP A 433 17.93 0.29 13.36
N ARG A 434 17.88 0.73 12.09
CA ARG A 434 17.95 2.13 11.69
C ARG A 434 16.96 2.36 10.56
N SER A 435 16.62 3.63 10.31
CA SER A 435 15.86 4.06 9.14
C SER A 435 14.41 3.53 9.09
N GLN A 436 13.84 3.41 7.89
CA GLN A 436 12.42 3.13 7.61
C GLN A 436 11.86 1.92 8.37
N LYS A 437 12.63 0.84 8.54
CA LYS A 437 12.18 -0.36 9.28
C LYS A 437 11.88 -0.08 10.75
N LEU A 438 12.68 0.78 11.39
CA LEU A 438 12.48 1.15 12.79
C LEU A 438 11.23 2.02 12.93
N SER A 439 11.05 3.00 12.05
CA SER A 439 9.86 3.85 12.02
C SER A 439 8.58 3.05 11.75
N GLU A 440 8.63 2.08 10.83
CA GLU A 440 7.49 1.18 10.55
C GLU A 440 7.17 0.28 11.76
N ALA A 441 8.19 -0.27 12.43
CA ALA A 441 8.01 -1.07 13.64
C ALA A 441 7.40 -0.25 14.80
N LEU A 442 7.89 0.97 15.04
CA LEU A 442 7.33 1.89 16.04
C LEU A 442 5.87 2.22 15.73
N ARG A 443 5.56 2.55 14.47
CA ARG A 443 4.18 2.80 14.03
C ARG A 443 3.28 1.59 14.29
N PHE A 444 3.76 0.38 14.05
CA PHE A 444 2.97 -0.82 14.35
C PHE A 444 2.75 -1.07 15.85
N ILE A 445 3.66 -0.63 16.72
CA ILE A 445 3.49 -0.67 18.18
C ILE A 445 2.49 0.38 18.64
N GLU A 446 2.57 1.60 18.11
CA GLU A 446 1.73 2.74 18.52
C GLU A 446 0.30 2.68 17.95
N GLU A 447 0.18 2.42 16.65
CA GLU A 447 -1.08 2.47 15.90
C GLU A 447 -1.67 1.08 15.60
N GLY A 448 -0.92 0.02 15.88
CA GLY A 448 -1.24 -1.36 15.52
C GLY A 448 -0.67 -1.81 14.17
N PRO A 449 -0.60 -3.13 13.91
CA PRO A 449 -1.31 -4.16 14.65
C PRO A 449 -0.49 -4.82 15.78
N TRP A 450 0.76 -4.41 16.05
CA TRP A 450 1.60 -5.11 17.02
C TRP A 450 1.15 -4.86 18.47
N ASN A 451 0.72 -5.93 19.12
CA ASN A 451 0.41 -5.99 20.54
C ASN A 451 0.59 -7.42 21.05
N GLU A 452 0.46 -7.62 22.37
CA GLU A 452 0.63 -8.93 23.02
C GLU A 452 -0.27 -10.02 22.41
N ALA A 453 -1.54 -9.71 22.12
CA ALA A 453 -2.47 -10.69 21.57
C ALA A 453 -2.18 -11.03 20.11
N TRP A 454 -1.79 -10.03 19.32
CA TRP A 454 -1.39 -10.21 17.92
C TRP A 454 -0.12 -11.07 17.82
N ALA A 455 0.89 -10.80 18.67
CA ALA A 455 2.17 -11.51 18.70
C ALA A 455 2.03 -12.97 19.16
N ARG A 456 1.12 -13.27 20.10
CA ARG A 456 0.83 -14.64 20.54
C ARG A 456 0.35 -15.57 19.41
N ARG A 457 -0.06 -15.03 18.26
CA ARG A 457 -0.40 -15.84 17.08
C ARG A 457 0.81 -16.43 16.38
N GLN A 458 2.03 -16.03 16.76
CA GLN A 458 3.28 -16.36 16.09
C GLN A 458 4.33 -16.89 17.10
N PRO A 459 4.04 -17.97 17.86
CA PRO A 459 4.94 -18.49 18.89
C PRO A 459 6.32 -18.91 18.35
N GLU A 460 6.40 -19.27 17.08
CA GLU A 460 7.64 -19.71 16.41
C GLU A 460 8.73 -18.64 16.31
N PHE A 461 8.38 -17.36 16.48
CA PHE A 461 9.35 -16.25 16.33
C PHE A 461 10.27 -16.07 17.54
N GLY A 462 10.00 -16.72 18.67
CA GLY A 462 10.99 -16.98 19.73
C GLY A 462 11.28 -15.84 20.72
N ALA A 463 10.60 -14.70 20.62
CA ALA A 463 10.64 -13.60 21.61
C ALA A 463 9.22 -13.16 22.01
N PRO A 464 8.95 -12.91 23.31
CA PRO A 464 7.68 -12.32 23.74
C PRO A 464 7.57 -10.86 23.26
N PHE A 465 6.33 -10.35 23.13
CA PHE A 465 6.09 -8.99 22.62
C PHE A 465 6.78 -7.91 23.44
N SER A 466 6.83 -8.06 24.77
CA SER A 466 7.57 -7.13 25.64
C SER A 466 9.03 -7.00 25.25
N GLU A 467 9.72 -8.11 24.97
CA GLU A 467 11.14 -8.10 24.56
C GLU A 467 11.33 -7.45 23.19
N VAL A 468 10.41 -7.67 22.26
CA VAL A 468 10.44 -7.02 20.93
C VAL A 468 10.20 -5.53 21.04
N ARG A 469 9.22 -5.11 21.85
CA ARG A 469 8.92 -3.70 22.10
C ARG A 469 10.12 -2.99 22.73
N ASP A 470 10.67 -3.55 23.81
CA ASP A 470 11.82 -2.98 24.51
C ASP A 470 13.05 -2.88 23.58
N PHE A 471 13.24 -3.85 22.68
CA PHE A 471 14.25 -3.78 21.64
C PHE A 471 14.02 -2.60 20.69
N VAL A 472 12.83 -2.49 20.09
CA VAL A 472 12.49 -1.46 19.10
C VAL A 472 12.54 -0.06 19.71
N GLU A 473 11.92 0.16 20.86
CA GLU A 473 11.93 1.44 21.59
C GLU A 473 13.34 1.81 22.06
N GLY A 474 14.13 0.81 22.48
CA GLY A 474 15.53 1.00 22.85
C GLY A 474 16.41 1.43 21.66
N GLU A 475 16.19 0.87 20.47
CA GLU A 475 16.87 1.31 19.24
C GLU A 475 16.46 2.72 18.84
N ALA A 476 15.19 3.10 19.01
CA ALA A 476 14.70 4.45 18.76
C ALA A 476 15.38 5.48 19.68
N THR A 477 15.40 5.19 20.98
CA THR A 477 16.06 6.04 21.98
C THR A 477 17.56 6.21 21.69
N ALA A 478 18.23 5.12 21.28
CA ALA A 478 19.64 5.17 20.92
C ALA A 478 19.89 5.99 19.65
N GLN A 479 18.97 5.95 18.68
CA GLN A 479 19.05 6.77 17.47
C GLN A 479 18.85 8.26 17.79
N ASP A 480 17.85 8.60 18.60
CA ASP A 480 17.58 9.99 19.01
C ASP A 480 18.78 10.58 19.76
N ALA A 481 19.40 9.80 20.66
CA ALA A 481 20.60 10.21 21.37
C ALA A 481 21.80 10.45 20.43
N GLU A 482 22.02 9.57 19.43
CA GLU A 482 23.05 9.76 18.41
C GLU A 482 22.79 11.00 17.53
N GLU A 483 21.53 11.27 17.19
CA GLU A 483 21.14 12.45 16.40
C GLU A 483 21.31 13.75 17.18
N GLU A 484 20.92 13.79 18.45
CA GLU A 484 21.15 14.95 19.33
C GLU A 484 22.64 15.21 19.57
N GLU A 485 23.45 14.16 19.75
CA GLU A 485 24.91 14.31 19.85
C GLU A 485 25.52 14.87 18.56
N LYS A 486 25.06 14.40 17.40
CA LYS A 486 25.47 14.93 16.09
C LYS A 486 25.07 16.40 15.93
N LYS A 487 23.83 16.78 16.26
CA LYS A 487 23.37 18.18 16.23
C LYS A 487 24.23 19.04 17.16
N ALA A 488 24.47 18.58 18.39
CA ALA A 488 25.31 19.29 19.35
C ALA A 488 26.77 19.42 18.90
N ARG A 489 27.30 18.46 18.12
CA ARG A 489 28.63 18.58 17.50
C ARG A 489 28.62 19.63 16.39
N VAL A 490 27.65 19.57 15.47
CA VAL A 490 27.53 20.54 14.37
C VAL A 490 27.37 21.97 14.89
N THR A 491 26.53 22.19 15.92
CA THR A 491 26.37 23.51 16.54
C THR A 491 27.67 24.03 17.15
N ARG A 492 28.44 23.16 17.84
CA ARG A 492 29.76 23.52 18.38
C ARG A 492 30.76 23.91 17.29
N ASP A 493 30.77 23.17 16.19
CA ASP A 493 31.66 23.44 15.07
C ASP A 493 31.30 24.78 14.38
N LEU A 494 29.99 25.06 14.20
CA LEU A 494 29.51 26.33 13.65
C LEU A 494 29.79 27.54 14.57
N ASP A 495 29.64 27.38 15.88
CA ASP A 495 29.98 28.43 16.86
C ASP A 495 31.49 28.72 16.89
N ALA A 496 32.33 27.69 16.72
CA ALA A 496 33.77 27.84 16.61
C ALA A 496 34.18 28.58 15.32
N GLU A 497 33.54 28.27 14.18
CA GLU A 497 33.75 28.98 12.92
C GLU A 497 33.31 30.45 12.99
N ARG A 498 32.15 30.74 13.60
CA ARG A 498 31.68 32.12 13.80
C ARG A 498 32.69 32.94 14.61
N LYS A 499 33.18 32.38 15.72
CA LYS A 499 34.16 33.04 16.58
C LYS A 499 35.49 33.29 15.86
N ALA A 500 35.96 32.32 15.06
CA ALA A 500 37.17 32.47 14.26
C ALA A 500 37.03 33.57 13.20
N LYS A 501 35.83 33.73 12.62
CA LYS A 501 35.53 34.80 11.66
C LYS A 501 35.50 36.17 12.32
N GLU A 502 34.85 36.30 13.48
CA GLU A 502 34.83 37.55 14.28
C GLU A 502 36.25 37.98 14.70
N ASP A 503 37.08 37.03 15.14
CA ASP A 503 38.48 37.29 15.49
C ASP A 503 39.31 37.73 14.26
N ALA A 504 39.04 37.18 13.08
CA ALA A 504 39.71 37.55 11.83
C ALA A 504 39.30 38.95 11.35
N GLU A 505 38.01 39.29 11.43
CA GLU A 505 37.49 40.62 11.09
C GLU A 505 38.02 41.70 12.04
N ALA A 506 38.14 41.40 13.34
CA ALA A 506 38.75 42.31 14.32
C ALA A 506 40.23 42.59 14.03
N ARG A 507 41.00 41.57 13.60
CA ARG A 507 42.40 41.72 13.19
C ARG A 507 42.53 42.56 11.92
N ALA A 508 41.67 42.32 10.92
CA ALA A 508 41.66 43.09 9.68
C ALA A 508 41.31 44.57 9.95
N ALA A 509 40.35 44.84 10.83
CA ALA A 509 40.01 46.21 11.24
C ALA A 509 41.15 46.93 11.99
N ALA A 510 41.92 46.19 12.80
CA ALA A 510 43.11 46.73 13.48
C ALA A 510 44.25 47.06 12.50
N GLU A 511 44.49 46.21 11.51
CA GLU A 511 45.45 46.48 10.43
C GLU A 511 45.04 47.68 9.57
N GLN A 512 43.76 47.82 9.26
CA GLN A 512 43.23 48.95 8.50
C GLN A 512 43.46 50.29 9.24
N ARG A 513 43.17 50.34 10.54
CA ARG A 513 43.42 51.53 11.39
C ARG A 513 44.91 51.86 11.49
N ALA A 514 45.79 50.85 11.52
CA ALA A 514 47.24 51.05 11.52
C ALA A 514 47.75 51.63 10.19
N LYS A 515 47.18 51.21 9.05
CA LYS A 515 47.49 51.78 7.73
C LYS A 515 47.00 53.22 7.60
N GLU A 516 45.79 53.52 8.05
CA GLU A 516 45.23 54.89 8.03
C GLU A 516 46.09 55.85 8.88
N ALA A 517 46.52 55.43 10.07
CA ALA A 517 47.43 56.21 10.91
C ALA A 517 48.81 56.46 10.25
N ALA A 518 49.32 55.50 9.48
CA ALA A 518 50.57 55.63 8.73
C ALA A 518 50.43 56.57 7.51
N GLU A 519 49.29 56.53 6.83
CA GLU A 519 48.99 57.43 5.71
C GLU A 519 48.78 58.89 6.16
N ASP A 520 48.19 59.11 7.33
CA ASP A 520 48.03 60.44 7.90
C ASP A 520 49.38 61.05 8.32
N LEU A 521 50.30 60.23 8.83
CA LEU A 521 51.69 60.64 9.07
C LEU A 521 52.40 61.04 7.76
N ALA A 522 52.19 60.28 6.68
CA ALA A 522 52.79 60.54 5.37
C ALA A 522 52.17 61.76 4.64
N LYS A 523 50.91 62.11 4.91
CA LYS A 523 50.27 63.33 4.41
C LYS A 523 50.74 64.58 5.15
N ALA A 524 51.09 64.47 6.43
CA ALA A 524 51.68 65.57 7.20
C ALA A 524 53.05 65.98 6.63
N GLU A 525 53.87 65.03 6.17
CA GLU A 525 55.18 65.31 5.54
C GLU A 525 55.08 65.95 4.15
N ARG A 526 54.00 65.71 3.39
CA ARG A 526 53.83 66.22 2.00
C ARG A 526 53.33 67.66 1.93
N ARG A 527 52.85 68.24 3.05
CA ARG A 527 52.38 69.64 3.12
C ARG A 527 53.50 70.69 3.12
N THR A 528 54.77 70.28 3.21
CA THR A 528 55.91 71.20 3.32
C THR A 528 56.70 71.41 2.03
N LYS A 529 56.32 70.82 0.88
CA LYS A 529 57.21 70.78 -0.31
C LYS A 529 56.60 71.00 -1.72
N ARG A 530 55.42 71.60 -1.90
CA ARG A 530 54.88 71.82 -3.26
C ARG A 530 54.33 73.24 -3.48
N TRP A 531 55.23 74.12 -3.91
CA TRP A 531 54.94 75.45 -4.50
C TRP A 531 55.64 75.66 -5.86
N VAL A 532 55.74 74.63 -6.70
CA VAL A 532 56.45 74.73 -7.99
C VAL A 532 55.73 73.92 -9.08
N ILE A 533 55.25 74.63 -10.13
CA ILE A 533 54.82 74.18 -11.48
C ILE A 533 53.44 73.46 -11.48
N VAL A 534 52.29 74.03 -11.86
CA VAL A 534 51.83 74.86 -13.01
C VAL A 534 52.05 74.25 -14.41
N ALA A 535 50.93 74.14 -15.14
CA ALA A 535 50.76 74.08 -16.61
C ALA A 535 50.57 72.71 -17.27
N GLY A 536 49.40 72.52 -17.88
CA GLY A 536 49.17 71.47 -18.87
C GLY A 536 47.70 71.17 -19.20
N ALA A 537 46.98 72.15 -19.78
CA ALA A 537 45.80 72.05 -20.69
C ALA A 537 44.56 71.21 -20.24
N LEU A 538 43.33 71.71 -20.06
CA LEU A 538 42.36 72.47 -20.88
C LEU A 538 41.87 71.84 -22.21
N GLY A 539 40.53 71.65 -22.32
CA GLY A 539 39.73 71.52 -23.56
C GLY A 539 38.55 70.52 -23.44
N MET A 540 37.37 70.89 -22.90
CA MET A 540 36.12 71.34 -23.61
C MET A 540 35.57 70.35 -24.68
N SER A 541 34.28 70.05 -24.88
CA SER A 541 32.97 70.41 -24.28
C SER A 541 31.85 69.57 -24.94
N LEU A 542 30.85 69.18 -24.13
CA LEU A 542 29.36 69.22 -24.28
C LEU A 542 28.60 69.02 -25.63
N LEU A 543 27.66 68.05 -25.58
CA LEU A 543 26.19 68.11 -25.83
C LEU A 543 25.53 68.08 -27.23
N GLY A 544 24.43 67.30 -27.30
CA GLY A 544 23.21 67.57 -28.09
C GLY A 544 23.03 66.71 -29.35
N PHE A 545 22.35 65.56 -29.31
CA PHE A 545 20.89 65.34 -29.41
C PHE A 545 20.21 65.95 -30.65
N GLY A 546 19.80 65.08 -31.58
CA GLY A 546 19.00 65.42 -32.76
C GLY A 546 18.36 64.17 -33.37
N LEU A 547 17.16 63.84 -32.87
CA LEU A 547 16.08 62.98 -33.39
C LEU A 547 16.28 62.42 -34.82
N TRP A 548 16.38 61.10 -34.99
CA TRP A 548 15.28 60.16 -35.31
C TRP A 548 14.49 60.49 -36.59
N ASN A 549 14.57 59.54 -37.53
CA ASN A 549 13.72 59.22 -38.70
C ASN A 549 14.31 59.70 -40.04
N GLN A 550 14.43 58.88 -41.10
CA GLN A 550 13.61 57.73 -41.48
C GLN A 550 14.29 56.93 -42.62
N TYR A 551 13.96 55.63 -42.67
CA TYR A 551 13.95 54.72 -43.84
C TYR A 551 15.26 54.24 -44.47
N SER A 552 15.45 52.98 -44.86
CA SER A 552 15.03 51.64 -44.40
C SER A 552 15.74 50.63 -45.31
N LYS A 553 15.99 49.42 -44.79
CA LYS A 553 16.17 48.14 -45.50
C LYS A 553 17.46 47.92 -46.30
N GLY A 554 18.31 47.09 -45.70
CA GLY A 554 19.38 46.35 -46.36
C GLY A 554 19.85 45.19 -45.48
N ALA A 555 19.08 44.10 -45.49
CA ALA A 555 19.39 42.71 -45.15
C ALA A 555 20.15 42.36 -43.85
N GLU A 556 19.57 41.60 -42.91
CA GLU A 556 19.44 40.13 -43.01
C GLU A 556 20.75 39.41 -43.40
N LEU A 557 21.85 39.61 -42.64
CA LEU A 557 22.92 38.59 -42.56
C LEU A 557 23.88 38.71 -41.36
N GLU A 558 23.55 39.48 -40.32
CA GLU A 558 24.40 39.62 -39.11
C GLU A 558 23.75 39.11 -37.81
N THR A 559 22.43 38.92 -37.80
CA THR A 559 21.69 38.42 -36.63
C THR A 559 21.79 36.90 -36.45
N GLN A 560 22.12 36.14 -37.49
CA GLN A 560 22.44 34.71 -37.34
C GLN A 560 23.87 34.45 -36.84
N LYS A 561 24.83 35.36 -37.06
CA LYS A 561 26.22 35.17 -36.60
C LYS A 561 26.41 35.45 -35.11
N LYS A 562 25.58 36.31 -34.51
CA LYS A 562 25.66 36.63 -33.07
C LYS A 562 24.97 35.61 -32.16
N LEU A 563 24.01 34.84 -32.68
CA LEU A 563 23.34 33.77 -31.91
C LEU A 563 24.16 32.47 -31.87
N ILE A 564 24.96 32.21 -32.92
CA ILE A 564 25.85 31.04 -32.99
C ILE A 564 27.12 31.27 -32.15
N ALA A 565 27.69 32.48 -32.15
CA ALA A 565 28.91 32.80 -31.38
C ALA A 565 28.73 32.77 -29.85
N ALA A 566 27.53 33.04 -29.33
CA ALA A 566 27.23 32.95 -27.89
C ALA A 566 26.98 31.50 -27.44
N ASN A 567 26.45 30.65 -28.33
CA ASN A 567 26.22 29.24 -28.03
C ASN A 567 27.55 28.45 -28.02
N ASP A 568 28.49 28.80 -28.89
CA ASP A 568 29.84 28.22 -28.90
C ASP A 568 30.62 28.54 -27.61
N LEU A 569 30.49 29.76 -27.08
CA LEU A 569 31.20 30.17 -25.87
C LEU A 569 30.67 29.47 -24.61
N ALA A 570 29.35 29.34 -24.46
CA ALA A 570 28.75 28.59 -23.36
C ALA A 570 29.14 27.10 -23.38
N VAL A 571 29.14 26.47 -24.56
CA VAL A 571 29.59 25.08 -24.73
C VAL A 571 31.07 24.92 -24.40
N ILE A 572 31.92 25.85 -24.83
CA ILE A 572 33.36 25.85 -24.51
C ILE A 572 33.58 26.01 -23.00
N LEU A 573 32.87 26.93 -22.35
CA LEU A 573 32.96 27.15 -20.90
C LEU A 573 32.47 25.92 -20.12
N GLN A 574 31.41 25.25 -20.60
CA GLN A 574 30.90 24.02 -20.00
C GLN A 574 31.88 22.84 -20.17
N GLN A 575 32.49 22.69 -21.35
CA GLN A 575 33.56 21.71 -21.58
C GLN A 575 34.79 21.99 -20.69
N GLN A 576 35.13 23.26 -20.49
CA GLN A 576 36.24 23.67 -19.63
C GLN A 576 35.97 23.38 -18.15
N VAL A 577 34.74 23.61 -17.66
CA VAL A 577 34.33 23.24 -16.29
C VAL A 577 34.35 21.72 -16.12
N ALA A 578 33.79 20.95 -17.08
CA ALA A 578 33.77 19.49 -17.02
C ALA A 578 35.17 18.88 -17.10
N ALA A 579 36.06 19.42 -17.94
CA ALA A 579 37.46 19.01 -18.02
C ALA A 579 38.21 19.32 -16.70
N SER A 580 37.95 20.48 -16.11
CA SER A 580 38.52 20.84 -14.80
C SER A 580 38.05 19.90 -13.69
N ASP A 581 36.79 19.48 -13.71
CA ASP A 581 36.25 18.49 -12.77
C ASP A 581 36.87 17.09 -12.93
N ALA A 582 37.11 16.65 -14.17
CA ALA A 582 37.82 15.40 -14.43
C ALA A 582 39.25 15.45 -13.89
N LEU A 583 39.97 16.54 -14.13
CA LEU A 583 41.33 16.74 -13.64
C LEU A 583 41.41 16.84 -12.11
N LEU A 584 40.43 17.47 -11.46
CA LEU A 584 40.35 17.53 -9.99
C LEU A 584 40.10 16.16 -9.37
N ARG A 585 39.27 15.31 -10.00
CA ARG A 585 39.04 13.92 -9.56
C ARG A 585 40.29 13.06 -9.71
N GLU A 586 40.99 13.19 -10.83
CA GLU A 586 42.25 12.47 -11.06
C GLU A 586 43.34 12.93 -10.07
N SER A 587 43.43 14.23 -9.83
CA SER A 587 44.38 14.82 -8.86
C SER A 587 44.06 14.39 -7.43
N ALA A 588 42.78 14.26 -7.05
CA ALA A 588 42.38 13.75 -5.73
C ALA A 588 42.80 12.29 -5.51
N LYS A 589 42.73 11.44 -6.55
CA LYS A 589 43.22 10.05 -6.49
C LYS A 589 44.74 10.00 -6.31
N LYS A 590 45.49 10.81 -7.07
CA LYS A 590 46.96 10.93 -6.94
C LYS A 590 47.38 11.46 -5.57
N GLU A 591 46.61 12.39 -5.00
CA GLU A 591 46.84 12.93 -3.66
C GLU A 591 46.71 11.85 -2.58
N GLN A 592 45.70 10.98 -2.71
CA GLN A 592 45.49 9.86 -1.80
C GLN A 592 46.60 8.80 -1.91
N ASP A 593 47.01 8.42 -3.13
CA ASP A 593 48.14 7.51 -3.37
C ASP A 593 49.45 8.05 -2.78
N LEU A 594 49.73 9.35 -2.97
CA LEU A 594 50.91 10.00 -2.41
C LEU A 594 50.89 10.00 -0.88
N LYS A 595 49.73 10.28 -0.25
CA LYS A 595 49.59 10.24 1.22
C LYS A 595 49.82 8.83 1.78
N GLU A 596 49.32 7.80 1.10
CA GLU A 596 49.49 6.41 1.48
C GLU A 596 50.95 5.94 1.34
N ARG A 597 51.61 6.34 0.24
CA ARG A 597 53.05 6.08 0.04
C ARG A 597 53.93 6.81 1.05
N ILE A 598 53.56 8.01 1.47
CA ILE A 598 54.24 8.74 2.56
C ILE A 598 54.10 7.99 3.88
N ALA A 599 52.91 7.44 4.18
CA ALA A 599 52.65 6.68 5.40
C ALA A 599 53.46 5.36 5.46
N ASN A 600 53.72 4.75 4.30
CA ASN A 600 54.40 3.45 4.18
C ASN A 600 55.92 3.55 3.90
N ALA A 601 56.47 4.75 3.70
CA ALA A 601 57.88 4.93 3.38
C ALA A 601 58.78 4.86 4.64
N VAL A 602 59.79 3.99 4.60
CA VAL A 602 60.70 3.72 5.74
C VAL A 602 61.96 4.61 5.68
N LYS A 603 62.36 5.08 4.50
CA LYS A 603 63.57 5.89 4.30
C LYS A 603 63.26 7.39 4.44
N PRO A 604 63.97 8.16 5.28
CA PRO A 604 63.73 9.60 5.46
C PRO A 604 63.82 10.41 4.17
N GLU A 605 64.74 10.05 3.26
CA GLU A 605 64.93 10.75 2.00
C GLU A 605 63.76 10.52 1.02
N GLU A 606 63.14 9.34 1.08
CA GLU A 606 61.97 8.99 0.26
C GLU A 606 60.72 9.75 0.72
N VAL A 607 60.52 9.85 2.04
CA VAL A 607 59.43 10.66 2.65
C VAL A 607 59.54 12.13 2.23
N LYS A 608 60.76 12.68 2.20
CA LYS A 608 61.01 14.07 1.80
C LYS A 608 60.64 14.31 0.33
N GLN A 609 61.02 13.38 -0.56
CA GLN A 609 60.69 13.46 -2.00
C GLN A 609 59.19 13.33 -2.26
N LEU A 610 58.50 12.45 -1.54
CA LEU A 610 57.05 12.27 -1.69
C LEU A 610 56.25 13.48 -1.16
N LYS A 611 56.69 14.11 -0.06
CA LYS A 611 56.08 15.35 0.46
C LYS A 611 56.19 16.51 -0.52
N LEU A 612 57.34 16.68 -1.19
CA LEU A 612 57.51 17.70 -2.23
C LEU A 612 56.53 17.50 -3.41
N ARG A 613 56.32 16.25 -3.84
CA ARG A 613 55.34 15.91 -4.88
C ARG A 613 53.90 16.16 -4.44
N LEU A 614 53.59 15.95 -3.16
CA LEU A 614 52.27 16.24 -2.59
C LEU A 614 51.99 17.75 -2.59
N ASP A 615 52.96 18.57 -2.18
CA ASP A 615 52.84 20.03 -2.18
C ASP A 615 52.66 20.60 -3.60
N GLU A 616 53.39 20.04 -4.58
CA GLU A 616 53.26 20.42 -5.99
C GLU A 616 51.86 20.08 -6.54
N LEU A 617 51.36 18.88 -6.25
CA LEU A 617 50.03 18.45 -6.65
C LEU A 617 48.92 19.32 -6.01
N GLN A 618 49.10 19.72 -4.74
CA GLN A 618 48.17 20.62 -4.06
C GLN A 618 48.14 22.01 -4.69
N ARG A 619 49.28 22.55 -5.13
CA ARG A 619 49.33 23.81 -5.89
C ARG A 619 48.61 23.72 -7.23
N GLN A 620 48.83 22.64 -7.99
CA GLN A 620 48.13 22.39 -9.25
C GLN A 620 46.61 22.31 -9.06
N LYS A 621 46.16 21.63 -7.99
CA LYS A 621 44.75 21.52 -7.63
C LYS A 621 44.11 22.89 -7.35
N SER A 622 44.80 23.75 -6.59
CA SER A 622 44.33 25.13 -6.33
C SER A 622 44.24 25.97 -7.61
N GLN A 623 45.17 25.79 -8.55
CA GLN A 623 45.15 26.50 -9.83
C GLN A 623 43.99 26.05 -10.74
N ILE A 624 43.74 24.74 -10.82
CA ILE A 624 42.59 24.18 -11.57
C ILE A 624 41.27 24.61 -10.93
N GLN A 625 41.22 24.65 -9.59
CA GLN A 625 40.05 25.13 -8.85
C GLN A 625 39.74 26.60 -9.20
N SER A 626 40.75 27.47 -9.20
CA SER A 626 40.61 28.88 -9.60
C SER A 626 40.06 29.02 -11.02
N GLN A 627 40.65 28.31 -11.99
CA GLN A 627 40.22 28.31 -13.39
C GLN A 627 38.77 27.83 -13.56
N LYS A 628 38.35 26.83 -12.77
CA LYS A 628 36.96 26.35 -12.75
C LYS A 628 36.00 27.43 -12.26
N THR A 629 36.32 28.13 -11.17
CA THR A 629 35.49 29.23 -10.64
C THR A 629 35.36 30.37 -11.65
N ASP A 630 36.44 30.73 -12.34
CA ASP A 630 36.42 31.79 -13.37
C ASP A 630 35.55 31.39 -14.57
N ALA A 631 35.65 30.13 -15.02
CA ALA A 631 34.83 29.60 -16.11
C ALA A 631 33.34 29.51 -15.71
N ALA A 632 33.05 29.07 -14.49
CA ALA A 632 31.68 29.00 -13.95
C ALA A 632 31.05 30.41 -13.78
N GLY A 633 31.83 31.40 -13.34
CA GLY A 633 31.39 32.79 -13.26
C GLY A 633 31.02 33.37 -14.63
N LYS A 634 31.79 33.06 -15.67
CA LYS A 634 31.49 33.47 -17.06
C LYS A 634 30.27 32.76 -17.64
N LEU A 635 30.10 31.46 -17.36
CA LEU A 635 28.93 30.68 -17.77
C LEU A 635 27.63 31.22 -17.18
N SER A 636 27.66 31.62 -15.90
CA SER A 636 26.53 32.24 -15.21
C SER A 636 26.12 33.58 -15.83
N ALA A 637 27.11 34.41 -16.22
CA ALA A 637 26.86 35.69 -16.87
C ALA A 637 26.29 35.57 -18.30
N GLU A 638 26.59 34.49 -19.02
CA GLU A 638 26.07 34.26 -20.38
C GLU A 638 24.68 33.61 -20.40
N SER A 639 24.35 32.78 -19.41
CA SER A 639 23.08 32.03 -19.33
C SER A 639 21.85 32.93 -19.04
N GLY A 640 22.06 34.14 -18.51
CA GLY A 640 20.99 35.10 -18.17
C GLY A 640 20.33 35.85 -19.34
N LYS A 641 20.58 35.49 -20.61
CA LYS A 641 20.16 36.29 -21.79
C LYS A 641 18.92 35.80 -22.55
N GLY A 642 18.21 34.75 -22.11
CA GLY A 642 17.04 34.20 -22.83
C GLY A 642 15.80 34.03 -21.96
N THR A 643 15.02 35.09 -21.72
CA THR A 643 13.68 35.01 -21.09
C THR A 643 12.59 35.50 -22.04
N ARG A 644 11.39 34.91 -21.99
CA ARG A 644 10.20 35.37 -22.73
C ARG A 644 8.95 35.31 -21.87
N ILE A 645 7.99 36.19 -22.11
CA ILE A 645 6.67 36.14 -21.45
C ILE A 645 5.70 35.41 -22.39
N ASN A 646 4.99 34.40 -21.90
CA ASN A 646 3.93 33.76 -22.67
C ASN A 646 2.65 34.61 -22.56
N PRO A 647 2.09 35.12 -23.68
CA PRO A 647 0.91 36.00 -23.62
C PRO A 647 -0.35 35.28 -23.08
N ALA A 648 -0.42 33.95 -23.23
CA ALA A 648 -1.58 33.16 -22.82
C ALA A 648 -1.75 33.15 -21.28
N ASP A 649 -0.70 32.81 -20.54
CA ASP A 649 -0.71 32.73 -19.08
C ASP A 649 -0.17 34.00 -18.40
N GLY A 650 0.67 34.79 -19.09
CA GLY A 650 1.36 35.95 -18.55
C GLY A 650 2.61 35.61 -17.72
N LEU A 651 3.09 34.37 -17.74
CA LEU A 651 4.27 33.92 -16.98
C LEU A 651 5.55 34.08 -17.80
N THR A 652 6.67 34.25 -17.09
CA THR A 652 8.02 34.28 -17.67
C THR A 652 8.55 32.86 -17.85
N TYR A 653 9.17 32.59 -19.00
CA TYR A 653 9.83 31.34 -19.35
C TYR A 653 11.30 31.61 -19.63
N VAL A 654 12.16 30.71 -19.17
CA VAL A 654 13.62 30.77 -19.36
C VAL A 654 14.06 29.72 -20.37
N PHE A 655 14.98 30.09 -21.25
CA PHE A 655 15.59 29.16 -22.19
C PHE A 655 16.63 28.29 -21.47
N ILE A 656 16.44 26.98 -21.56
CA ILE A 656 17.30 25.96 -20.99
C ILE A 656 18.17 25.40 -22.12
N PRO A 657 19.50 25.58 -22.08
CA PRO A 657 20.38 25.19 -23.18
C PRO A 657 20.52 23.66 -23.27
N PRO A 658 20.78 23.12 -24.47
CA PRO A 658 21.13 21.71 -24.61
C PRO A 658 22.41 21.40 -23.83
N GLY A 659 22.54 20.15 -23.38
CA GLY A 659 23.71 19.77 -22.57
C GLY A 659 23.60 18.36 -22.00
N ALA A 660 24.74 17.87 -21.51
CA ALA A 660 24.84 16.58 -20.85
C ALA A 660 24.81 16.74 -19.33
N PHE A 661 24.23 15.76 -18.63
CA PHE A 661 24.23 15.71 -17.17
C PHE A 661 24.14 14.27 -16.67
N THR A 662 24.25 14.08 -15.36
CA THR A 662 24.00 12.79 -14.72
C THR A 662 22.63 12.83 -14.03
N MET A 663 21.70 12.01 -14.52
CA MET A 663 20.37 11.85 -13.95
C MET A 663 20.38 10.77 -12.87
N GLY A 664 19.60 10.97 -11.81
CA GLY A 664 19.51 10.06 -10.66
C GLY A 664 20.39 10.51 -9.49
N CYS A 665 20.65 9.61 -8.55
CA CYS A 665 21.26 9.92 -7.25
C CYS A 665 22.55 10.75 -7.37
N SER A 666 22.61 11.90 -6.68
CA SER A 666 23.77 12.77 -6.68
C SER A 666 24.98 12.12 -5.96
N PRO A 667 26.23 12.36 -6.40
CA PRO A 667 27.40 11.86 -5.69
C PRO A 667 27.45 12.33 -4.23
N GLY A 668 27.62 11.39 -3.30
CA GLY A 668 27.63 11.68 -1.85
C GLY A 668 26.25 11.83 -1.20
N ASP A 669 25.16 11.65 -1.97
CA ASP A 669 23.81 11.59 -1.44
C ASP A 669 23.50 10.16 -0.96
N GLU A 670 23.48 9.98 0.36
CA GLU A 670 23.19 8.68 0.99
C GLU A 670 21.69 8.43 1.19
N GLU A 671 20.84 9.43 0.93
CA GLU A 671 19.39 9.37 1.19
C GLU A 671 18.57 8.83 0.01
N CYS A 672 19.22 8.62 -1.14
CA CYS A 672 18.62 8.14 -2.38
C CYS A 672 17.97 6.76 -2.24
N SER A 673 16.73 6.66 -2.69
CA SER A 673 16.02 5.39 -2.83
C SER A 673 16.55 4.52 -3.98
N ALA A 674 16.11 3.27 -4.06
CA ALA A 674 16.50 2.35 -5.13
C ALA A 674 16.05 2.84 -6.53
N THR A 675 14.95 3.60 -6.63
CA THR A 675 14.43 4.11 -7.90
C THR A 675 15.18 5.35 -8.41
N GLU A 676 16.05 5.93 -7.58
CA GLU A 676 16.98 7.01 -7.96
C GLU A 676 18.33 6.45 -8.43
N LYS A 677 18.52 5.13 -8.38
CA LYS A 677 19.76 4.45 -8.74
C LYS A 677 19.51 3.47 -9.92
N PRO A 678 20.52 3.23 -10.77
CA PRO A 678 21.82 3.89 -10.79
C PRO A 678 21.74 5.32 -11.38
N ALA A 679 22.67 6.17 -10.95
CA ALA A 679 22.94 7.42 -11.64
C ALA A 679 23.46 7.11 -13.05
N HIS A 680 22.92 7.75 -14.08
CA HIS A 680 23.23 7.47 -15.48
C HIS A 680 23.42 8.77 -16.27
N ALA A 681 24.26 8.70 -17.30
CA ALA A 681 24.52 9.84 -18.17
C ALA A 681 23.32 10.08 -19.09
N GLU A 682 22.88 11.33 -19.15
CA GLU A 682 21.75 11.78 -19.95
C GLU A 682 22.12 13.03 -20.74
N GLN A 683 21.37 13.26 -21.82
CA GLN A 683 21.57 14.40 -22.70
C GLN A 683 20.24 15.07 -23.06
N ILE A 684 20.23 16.40 -22.97
CA ILE A 684 19.24 17.28 -23.58
C ILE A 684 19.79 17.68 -24.95
N ALA A 685 19.20 17.12 -26.01
CA ALA A 685 19.67 17.31 -27.38
C ALA A 685 19.36 18.71 -27.94
N ASN A 686 18.15 19.20 -27.64
CA ASN A 686 17.68 20.51 -28.06
C ASN A 686 17.36 21.34 -26.82
N GLY A 687 17.73 22.63 -26.84
CA GLY A 687 17.29 23.54 -25.78
C GLY A 687 15.78 23.72 -25.80
N PHE A 688 15.19 24.05 -24.65
CA PHE A 688 13.74 24.19 -24.49
C PHE A 688 13.44 25.36 -23.56
N TRP A 689 12.22 25.87 -23.60
CA TRP A 689 11.73 26.89 -22.67
C TRP A 689 11.07 26.22 -21.47
N LEU A 690 11.36 26.69 -20.26
CA LEU A 690 10.73 26.21 -19.03
C LEU A 690 10.21 27.38 -18.20
N GLY A 691 9.04 27.24 -17.56
CA GLY A 691 8.49 28.28 -16.69
C GLY A 691 9.48 28.70 -15.62
N GLN A 692 9.70 30.00 -15.44
CA GLN A 692 10.64 30.54 -14.46
C GLN A 692 10.24 30.16 -13.02
N THR A 693 8.93 30.08 -12.78
CA THR A 693 8.28 29.70 -11.53
C THR A 693 7.28 28.58 -11.79
N GLU A 694 6.66 28.05 -10.73
CA GLU A 694 5.43 27.27 -10.86
C GLU A 694 4.30 28.12 -11.47
N VAL A 695 3.26 27.47 -12.02
CA VAL A 695 2.07 28.17 -12.51
C VAL A 695 1.34 28.80 -11.33
N THR A 696 1.15 30.12 -11.36
CA THR A 696 0.46 30.84 -10.28
C THR A 696 -1.05 30.73 -10.36
N GLN A 697 -1.75 30.97 -9.25
CA GLN A 697 -3.21 30.99 -9.21
C GLN A 697 -3.82 32.07 -10.11
N ALA A 698 -3.16 33.22 -10.27
CA ALA A 698 -3.56 34.25 -11.23
C ALA A 698 -3.47 33.76 -12.68
N ALA A 699 -2.36 33.12 -13.05
CA ALA A 699 -2.17 32.53 -14.37
C ALA A 699 -3.17 31.38 -14.63
N TRP A 700 -3.47 30.56 -13.62
CA TRP A 700 -4.51 29.53 -13.71
C TRP A 700 -5.89 30.12 -13.98
N LYS A 701 -6.32 31.07 -13.15
CA LYS A 701 -7.61 31.76 -13.28
C LYS A 701 -7.78 32.40 -14.66
N LYS A 702 -6.73 33.04 -15.17
CA LYS A 702 -6.73 33.68 -16.49
C LYS A 702 -7.01 32.69 -17.63
N VAL A 703 -6.47 31.47 -17.55
CA VAL A 703 -6.52 30.48 -18.64
C VAL A 703 -7.71 29.51 -18.50
N LYS A 704 -7.99 29.01 -17.30
CA LYS A 704 -8.99 27.94 -17.08
C LYS A 704 -10.30 28.42 -16.48
N GLY A 705 -10.31 29.60 -15.87
CA GLY A 705 -11.41 30.04 -15.00
C GLY A 705 -11.44 29.27 -13.67
N GLY A 706 -11.97 29.92 -12.63
CA GLY A 706 -11.98 29.35 -11.28
C GLY A 706 -10.58 29.17 -10.66
N ASN A 707 -10.54 28.73 -9.40
CA ASN A 707 -9.29 28.48 -8.67
C ASN A 707 -9.43 27.24 -7.77
N PRO A 708 -8.83 26.09 -8.14
CA PRO A 708 -8.97 24.83 -7.40
C PRO A 708 -8.18 24.81 -6.08
N SER A 709 -7.19 25.70 -5.95
CA SER A 709 -6.23 25.73 -4.83
C SER A 709 -6.92 25.83 -3.47
N TYR A 710 -6.44 25.11 -2.46
CA TYR A 710 -6.81 25.29 -1.07
C TYR A 710 -6.34 26.64 -0.52
N PHE A 711 -5.05 26.92 -0.60
CA PHE A 711 -4.46 28.19 -0.19
C PHE A 711 -4.80 29.25 -1.22
N LYS A 712 -5.18 30.45 -0.79
CA LYS A 712 -5.65 31.51 -1.71
C LYS A 712 -4.66 32.66 -1.77
N GLY A 713 -4.17 32.95 -2.98
CA GLY A 713 -3.34 34.11 -3.25
C GLY A 713 -2.87 34.13 -4.70
N ASP A 714 -2.95 35.29 -5.36
CA ASP A 714 -2.73 35.41 -6.81
C ASP A 714 -1.33 34.97 -7.25
N GLN A 715 -0.32 35.22 -6.41
CA GLN A 715 1.08 34.87 -6.66
C GLN A 715 1.48 33.51 -6.09
N LEU A 716 0.58 32.84 -5.36
CA LEU A 716 0.84 31.47 -4.89
C LEU A 716 0.80 30.51 -6.09
N PRO A 717 1.51 29.37 -6.01
CA PRO A 717 1.32 28.29 -6.98
C PRO A 717 -0.13 27.81 -6.96
N VAL A 718 -0.64 27.41 -8.12
CA VAL A 718 -1.89 26.65 -8.18
C VAL A 718 -1.64 25.23 -7.66
N GLU A 719 -2.51 24.77 -6.76
CA GLU A 719 -2.47 23.41 -6.23
C GLU A 719 -3.86 22.75 -6.27
N GLN A 720 -3.97 21.51 -5.79
CA GLN A 720 -5.13 20.63 -6.01
C GLN A 720 -5.43 20.36 -7.50
N VAL A 721 -4.39 20.26 -8.31
CA VAL A 721 -4.51 19.94 -9.74
C VAL A 721 -4.00 18.53 -10.03
N SER A 722 -4.81 17.75 -10.75
CA SER A 722 -4.39 16.42 -11.21
C SER A 722 -3.47 16.51 -12.43
N TRP A 723 -2.77 15.42 -12.74
CA TRP A 723 -1.90 15.38 -13.93
C TRP A 723 -2.68 15.73 -15.20
N THR A 724 -3.90 15.22 -15.34
CA THR A 724 -4.77 15.51 -16.50
C THR A 724 -5.10 16.99 -16.60
N GLN A 725 -5.44 17.64 -15.48
CA GLN A 725 -5.73 19.08 -15.44
C GLN A 725 -4.47 19.90 -15.72
N ALA A 726 -3.31 19.47 -15.21
CA ALA A 726 -2.04 20.14 -15.41
C ALA A 726 -1.57 20.06 -16.88
N ASN A 727 -1.67 18.88 -17.49
CA ASN A 727 -1.36 18.68 -18.89
C ASN A 727 -2.30 19.48 -19.80
N ASP A 728 -3.60 19.51 -19.48
CA ASP A 728 -4.59 20.31 -20.19
C ASP A 728 -4.31 21.81 -20.09
N TYR A 729 -3.89 22.31 -18.91
CA TYR A 729 -3.42 23.69 -18.76
C TYR A 729 -2.25 24.01 -19.70
N CYS A 730 -1.17 23.21 -19.64
CA CYS A 730 0.00 23.47 -20.47
C CYS A 730 -0.33 23.43 -21.97
N LYS A 731 -1.16 22.49 -22.41
CA LYS A 731 -1.65 22.45 -23.81
C LYS A 731 -2.46 23.69 -24.18
N THR A 732 -3.31 24.17 -23.28
CA THR A 732 -4.16 25.36 -23.51
C THR A 732 -3.30 26.60 -23.77
N VAL A 733 -2.14 26.72 -23.10
CA VAL A 733 -1.22 27.86 -23.27
C VAL A 733 -0.17 27.65 -24.36
N GLY A 734 -0.34 26.62 -25.21
CA GLY A 734 0.54 26.32 -26.33
C GLY A 734 1.85 25.61 -25.95
N LEU A 735 1.87 24.96 -24.79
CA LEU A 735 3.03 24.31 -24.17
C LEU A 735 2.72 22.84 -23.83
N ARG A 736 3.61 22.20 -23.08
CA ARG A 736 3.45 20.83 -22.54
C ARG A 736 3.98 20.77 -21.11
N LEU A 737 3.73 19.67 -20.41
CA LEU A 737 4.49 19.37 -19.19
C LEU A 737 5.96 19.06 -19.58
N PRO A 738 6.95 19.41 -18.73
CA PRO A 738 8.32 18.95 -18.91
C PRO A 738 8.37 17.43 -18.77
N THR A 739 9.30 16.78 -19.47
CA THR A 739 9.64 15.39 -19.17
C THR A 739 10.38 15.31 -17.83
N GLU A 740 10.38 14.14 -17.16
CA GLU A 740 11.13 13.96 -15.91
C GLU A 740 12.62 14.32 -16.09
N LYS A 741 13.19 13.95 -17.24
CA LYS A 741 14.57 14.25 -17.61
C LYS A 741 14.84 15.74 -17.76
N GLU A 742 13.99 16.45 -18.47
CA GLU A 742 14.10 17.91 -18.64
C GLU A 742 13.99 18.64 -17.31
N TRP A 743 13.06 18.20 -16.45
CA TRP A 743 12.86 18.77 -15.14
C TRP A 743 14.11 18.60 -14.27
N GLU A 744 14.69 17.40 -14.19
CA GLU A 744 15.88 17.16 -13.37
C GLU A 744 17.12 17.90 -13.90
N TYR A 745 17.31 17.92 -15.23
CA TYR A 745 18.37 18.71 -15.86
C TYR A 745 18.27 20.19 -15.50
N ALA A 746 17.07 20.75 -15.64
CA ALA A 746 16.79 22.15 -15.35
C ALA A 746 16.96 22.47 -13.87
N ALA A 747 16.52 21.59 -12.96
CA ALA A 747 16.68 21.75 -11.52
C ALA A 747 18.16 21.78 -11.12
N ARG A 748 18.98 20.89 -11.70
CA ARG A 748 20.42 20.82 -11.44
C ARG A 748 21.18 22.04 -11.92
N ALA A 749 20.84 22.58 -13.09
CA ALA A 749 21.49 23.76 -13.69
C ALA A 749 23.04 23.69 -13.62
N GLY A 750 23.60 22.52 -13.95
CA GLY A 750 25.05 22.27 -13.93
C GLY A 750 25.63 21.86 -12.57
N THR A 751 24.85 21.88 -11.49
CA THR A 751 25.29 21.38 -10.18
C THR A 751 25.21 19.86 -10.08
N VAL A 752 26.13 19.26 -9.33
CA VAL A 752 26.20 17.81 -9.10
C VAL A 752 25.65 17.40 -7.73
N GLY A 753 25.33 18.36 -6.86
CA GLY A 753 24.85 18.09 -5.50
C GLY A 753 23.40 17.59 -5.47
N ALA A 754 22.94 17.16 -4.30
CA ALA A 754 21.53 16.81 -4.07
C ALA A 754 20.58 18.03 -4.16
N ARG A 755 21.14 19.24 -4.05
CA ARG A 755 20.45 20.54 -4.15
C ARG A 755 21.39 21.53 -4.84
N TYR A 756 20.83 22.54 -5.52
CA TYR A 756 21.61 23.59 -6.19
C TYR A 756 22.04 24.75 -5.27
N GLY A 757 21.67 24.69 -3.98
CA GLY A 757 22.07 25.63 -2.94
C GLY A 757 21.77 25.07 -1.54
N THR A 758 21.98 25.86 -0.50
CA THR A 758 21.59 25.48 0.87
C THR A 758 20.07 25.40 0.97
N LEU A 759 19.56 24.42 1.72
CA LEU A 759 18.14 24.07 1.71
C LEU A 759 17.22 25.27 2.00
N ASP A 760 17.49 26.02 3.06
CA ASP A 760 16.67 27.16 3.46
C ASP A 760 16.73 28.34 2.46
N ALA A 761 17.82 28.46 1.69
CA ALA A 761 17.97 29.50 0.69
C ALA A 761 17.18 29.21 -0.58
N VAL A 762 16.99 27.93 -0.92
CA VAL A 762 16.43 27.51 -2.21
C VAL A 762 15.00 26.96 -2.15
N ALA A 763 14.50 26.59 -0.98
CA ALA A 763 13.22 25.88 -0.86
C ALA A 763 12.32 26.36 0.29
N TRP A 764 11.01 26.33 0.03
CA TRP A 764 9.97 26.32 1.05
C TRP A 764 9.61 24.87 1.37
N TYR A 765 9.97 24.38 2.55
CA TYR A 765 9.73 22.99 2.97
C TYR A 765 9.25 22.98 4.42
N PHE A 766 9.00 21.81 5.02
CA PHE A 766 8.40 21.73 6.36
C PHE A 766 9.06 22.65 7.40
N GLY A 767 10.38 22.79 7.36
CA GLY A 767 11.14 23.63 8.31
C GLY A 767 11.04 25.13 8.10
N THR A 768 10.68 25.61 6.90
CA THR A 768 10.68 27.04 6.55
C THR A 768 9.34 27.58 6.04
N SER A 769 8.40 26.71 5.69
CA SER A 769 7.15 27.09 5.03
C SER A 769 6.09 27.63 5.98
N GLY A 770 6.14 27.30 7.28
CA GLY A 770 5.04 27.62 8.20
C GLY A 770 3.73 26.91 7.85
N ALA A 771 3.82 25.72 7.25
CA ALA A 771 2.70 24.87 6.85
C ALA A 771 1.76 25.48 5.78
N THR A 772 2.29 26.25 4.84
CA THR A 772 1.54 26.86 3.73
C THR A 772 2.41 26.99 2.47
N THR A 773 1.75 27.11 1.30
CA THR A 773 2.40 27.57 0.06
C THR A 773 2.81 29.05 0.17
N HIS A 774 3.87 29.42 -0.54
CA HIS A 774 4.39 30.80 -0.61
C HIS A 774 4.32 31.36 -2.03
N PRO A 775 4.36 32.69 -2.19
CA PRO A 775 4.44 33.29 -3.52
C PRO A 775 5.64 32.74 -4.30
N ALA A 776 5.39 32.37 -5.55
CA ALA A 776 6.42 31.78 -6.39
C ALA A 776 7.50 32.83 -6.72
N GLY A 777 8.77 32.42 -6.75
CA GLY A 777 9.92 33.27 -7.05
C GLY A 777 10.60 33.92 -5.85
N LEU A 778 10.26 33.56 -4.60
CA LEU A 778 10.82 34.24 -3.41
C LEU A 778 12.14 33.64 -2.89
N LYS A 779 12.45 32.39 -3.22
CA LYS A 779 13.72 31.75 -2.84
C LYS A 779 14.82 32.02 -3.88
N GLN A 780 16.05 31.62 -3.58
CA GLN A 780 17.17 31.78 -4.49
C GLN A 780 16.97 30.92 -5.76
N ALA A 781 17.07 31.56 -6.93
CA ALA A 781 17.06 30.84 -8.21
C ALA A 781 18.32 30.00 -8.42
N ASN A 782 18.20 28.94 -9.23
CA ASN A 782 19.36 28.18 -9.69
C ASN A 782 20.13 28.91 -10.82
N ALA A 783 21.22 28.31 -11.31
CA ALA A 783 22.09 28.95 -12.32
C ALA A 783 21.41 29.17 -13.69
N PHE A 784 20.27 28.52 -13.96
CA PHE A 784 19.43 28.80 -15.13
C PHE A 784 18.35 29.85 -14.85
N GLY A 785 18.32 30.46 -13.67
CA GLY A 785 17.34 31.49 -13.33
C GLY A 785 15.94 30.94 -13.04
N LEU A 786 15.82 29.66 -12.69
CA LEU A 786 14.58 29.01 -12.28
C LEU A 786 14.43 29.06 -10.75
N TYR A 787 13.22 29.37 -10.30
CA TYR A 787 12.85 29.46 -8.90
C TYR A 787 12.02 28.27 -8.47
N ASP A 788 12.05 27.97 -7.18
CA ASP A 788 11.21 26.96 -6.51
C ASP A 788 11.23 25.61 -7.22
N MET A 789 12.38 25.25 -7.84
CA MET A 789 12.58 23.90 -8.36
C MET A 789 12.64 22.86 -7.23
N LEU A 790 12.73 23.30 -5.98
CA LEU A 790 12.74 22.48 -4.78
C LEU A 790 11.80 23.11 -3.73
N GLY A 791 10.87 22.32 -3.20
CA GLY A 791 9.87 22.78 -2.22
C GLY A 791 8.68 23.52 -2.84
N ASN A 792 7.95 24.27 -2.00
CA ASN A 792 6.70 24.97 -2.29
C ASN A 792 5.57 24.01 -2.73
N VAL A 793 5.53 23.55 -3.97
CA VAL A 793 4.63 22.44 -4.39
C VAL A 793 5.36 21.39 -5.22
N TRP A 794 4.90 20.15 -5.14
CA TRP A 794 5.28 19.10 -6.09
C TRP A 794 4.86 19.49 -7.51
N GLU A 795 5.69 19.19 -8.50
CA GLU A 795 5.41 19.52 -9.90
C GLU A 795 5.17 18.27 -10.76
N TRP A 796 4.03 18.22 -11.45
CA TRP A 796 3.75 17.17 -12.43
C TRP A 796 4.72 17.23 -13.62
N VAL A 797 5.24 16.06 -14.02
CA VAL A 797 6.02 15.87 -15.24
C VAL A 797 5.36 14.83 -16.17
N ASP A 798 5.74 14.82 -17.45
CA ASP A 798 5.30 13.83 -18.43
C ASP A 798 6.34 12.71 -18.56
N ASP A 799 6.05 11.55 -17.97
CA ASP A 799 6.87 10.34 -18.09
C ASP A 799 6.10 9.22 -18.81
N VAL A 800 6.81 8.50 -19.68
CA VAL A 800 6.29 7.50 -20.65
C VAL A 800 5.85 6.20 -19.96
N SER A 801 6.22 6.00 -18.68
CA SER A 801 5.99 4.76 -17.92
C SER A 801 4.56 4.54 -17.39
N GLY A 802 3.58 5.36 -17.79
CA GLY A 802 2.14 5.15 -17.52
C GLY A 802 1.62 5.70 -16.17
N GLY A 803 2.46 5.76 -15.13
CA GLY A 803 2.16 6.48 -13.88
C GLY A 803 2.47 7.98 -13.98
N GLY A 804 1.81 8.82 -13.17
CA GLY A 804 2.18 10.23 -13.06
C GLY A 804 3.41 10.39 -12.15
N VAL A 805 4.38 11.19 -12.55
CA VAL A 805 5.58 11.48 -11.74
C VAL A 805 5.52 12.93 -11.24
N LEU A 806 5.86 13.09 -9.97
CA LEU A 806 5.97 14.36 -9.26
C LEU A 806 7.42 14.58 -8.83
N ARG A 807 7.88 15.83 -8.94
CA ARG A 807 9.26 16.26 -8.67
C ARG A 807 9.30 17.49 -7.76
N GLY A 808 10.43 17.73 -7.11
CA GLY A 808 10.72 18.98 -6.37
C GLY A 808 10.51 18.92 -4.86
N GLY A 809 9.55 18.15 -4.37
CA GLY A 809 9.10 18.27 -2.99
C GLY A 809 8.11 19.42 -2.81
N SER A 810 7.62 19.62 -1.59
CA SER A 810 6.59 20.62 -1.30
C SER A 810 6.79 21.30 0.05
N TRP A 811 5.93 22.26 0.37
CA TRP A 811 5.93 23.00 1.64
C TRP A 811 5.80 22.10 2.88
N VAL A 812 5.21 20.91 2.77
CA VAL A 812 5.06 19.93 3.87
C VAL A 812 6.16 18.87 3.86
N SER A 813 6.98 18.84 2.82
CA SER A 813 8.02 17.83 2.67
C SER A 813 9.19 18.08 3.63
N VAL A 814 9.70 17.01 4.24
CA VAL A 814 10.92 17.05 5.05
C VAL A 814 12.17 17.16 4.16
N PRO A 815 13.33 17.63 4.67
CA PRO A 815 14.56 17.83 3.90
C PRO A 815 14.94 16.70 2.94
N ARG A 816 14.73 15.44 3.37
CA ARG A 816 15.03 14.24 2.58
C ARG A 816 14.30 14.17 1.24
N PHE A 817 13.12 14.78 1.12
CA PHE A 817 12.35 14.79 -0.13
C PHE A 817 12.61 16.04 -0.99
N ILE A 818 13.33 17.02 -0.43
CA ILE A 818 13.77 18.24 -1.12
C ILE A 818 15.13 17.98 -1.76
N ARG A 819 15.19 17.05 -2.72
CA ARG A 819 16.42 16.68 -3.45
C ARG A 819 16.13 16.61 -4.94
N VAL A 820 17.08 17.08 -5.76
CA VAL A 820 16.91 17.18 -7.21
C VAL A 820 16.63 15.84 -7.89
N SER A 821 17.06 14.71 -7.30
CA SER A 821 16.87 13.35 -7.82
C SER A 821 15.61 12.66 -7.32
N TYR A 822 14.96 13.16 -6.26
CA TYR A 822 13.85 12.46 -5.62
C TYR A 822 12.60 12.49 -6.51
N ARG A 823 11.99 11.32 -6.70
CA ARG A 823 10.78 11.11 -7.48
C ARG A 823 9.66 10.60 -6.60
N PHE A 824 8.48 11.17 -6.75
CA PHE A 824 7.25 10.64 -6.16
C PHE A 824 6.34 10.15 -7.28
N ARG A 825 5.88 8.90 -7.19
CA ARG A 825 4.94 8.31 -8.16
C ARG A 825 3.53 8.38 -7.59
N ALA A 826 2.62 8.94 -8.37
CA ALA A 826 1.22 9.05 -8.02
C ALA A 826 0.32 8.71 -9.22
N GLU A 827 -0.91 8.29 -8.95
CA GLU A 827 -1.90 8.09 -10.01
C GLU A 827 -2.20 9.43 -10.71
N ARG A 828 -2.54 9.42 -12.00
CA ARG A 828 -2.80 10.66 -12.76
C ARG A 828 -4.03 11.45 -12.27
N THR A 829 -4.87 10.81 -11.46
CA THR A 829 -6.03 11.38 -10.77
C THR A 829 -5.68 12.03 -9.44
N TYR A 830 -4.49 11.75 -8.88
CA TYR A 830 -4.01 12.31 -7.63
C TYR A 830 -3.98 13.84 -7.71
N ARG A 831 -4.40 14.49 -6.62
CA ARG A 831 -4.29 15.93 -6.43
C ARG A 831 -4.24 16.18 -4.93
N ALA A 832 -3.41 17.13 -4.52
CA ALA A 832 -3.24 17.48 -3.11
C ALA A 832 -2.95 18.98 -2.97
N VAL A 833 -3.08 19.48 -1.75
CA VAL A 833 -2.86 20.89 -1.37
C VAL A 833 -1.41 21.35 -1.51
N ASP A 834 -0.54 20.45 -1.97
CA ASP A 834 0.89 20.65 -2.14
C ASP A 834 1.36 20.19 -3.51
N THR A 835 0.43 19.98 -4.47
CA THR A 835 0.71 19.46 -5.81
C THR A 835 0.23 20.44 -6.89
N GLY A 836 1.18 20.96 -7.65
CA GLY A 836 1.01 21.92 -8.74
C GLY A 836 1.70 21.48 -10.04
N LEU A 837 2.18 22.46 -10.80
CA LEU A 837 2.78 22.24 -12.12
C LEU A 837 3.67 23.40 -12.58
N ARG A 838 4.50 23.08 -13.58
CA ARG A 838 5.26 24.01 -14.42
C ARG A 838 5.16 23.54 -15.87
N CYS A 839 5.14 24.47 -16.83
CA CYS A 839 5.08 24.13 -18.25
C CYS A 839 6.43 24.28 -18.96
N ALA A 840 6.62 23.51 -20.01
CA ALA A 840 7.77 23.54 -20.92
C ALA A 840 7.32 23.69 -22.38
N GLY A 841 8.17 24.24 -23.24
CA GLY A 841 7.89 24.37 -24.68
C GLY A 841 9.13 24.35 -25.55
N GLU A 842 8.97 23.95 -26.80
CA GLU A 842 10.06 23.86 -27.78
C GLU A 842 10.50 25.24 -28.30
N LEU A 843 11.70 25.28 -28.90
CA LEU A 843 12.10 26.31 -29.87
C LEU A 843 11.18 26.19 -31.10
N ARG A 844 10.16 27.04 -31.22
CA ARG A 844 9.49 27.29 -32.49
C ARG A 844 10.06 28.54 -33.14
#